data_AF-A0AAD3ZXP2-F1
#
_entry.id   AF-A0AAD3ZXP2-F1
#
_cell.length_a   1.000
_cell.length_b   1.000
_cell.length_c   1.000
_cell.angle_alpha   90.00
_cell.angle_beta   90.00
_cell.angle_gamma   90.00
#
_symmetry.space_group_name_H-M   'P 1'
#
loop_
_entity.id
_entity.type
_entity.pdbx_description
1 polymer ?
#
loop_
_entity_poly.entity_id
_entity_poly.type
_entity_poly.pdbx_seq_one_letter_code
_entity_poly.pdbx_strand_id
1 'polypeptide(L)'
;MTQKTSTTPQEKTDTAALRSRRMLLAGFGAAAIGGVAAVSAQTPAQAAGPIVAQGNSGSSSVANGGTATDLVTRKGKDGDLVRTTGYAAAGDGGGGLYRFVKKNAPAANGGTVLAAPKGGAWVLVHEGVVNFRMFGIMDASVNADDALDAMVNDASIHRIEGHSPLNFVRRHRFSRSNIAFDFGGHLMTTVGIENAGKDDPFAAVMFFRGEVTDAVQEAKLGEVVPDLGDIFPVADSSFFAVGDWYAAEVNALSGRWERELQRMVQVTQIVDGTHIRINYKNGWPLGKDRTMTWRRVVPVHDVTVSNLKFLGTGTDEYTGSHPLAFEYAVRCDVDHIDGTGTFWPLIQRRWNTYYSTVSCMLKNPTSVTWGGAGYLTQQIYCLYGYVANCHTANARHLNDFTASAYCLVENCHGDGDDQGPFVTHGQYEHDLTYTGNSGLMTFANSGAAWGSAAKRITVRKHVCSWFVARVRITDLTLEDVQVIGKPSLAGSGMLWINADGAQLRGCTASDTLVITQASDNSARPTVIADSHFTFVAPGELTNATVKTPVTFVDTVLDRVGGMKIAGAGAVTFRGSTLTAADDAAPVVTSSERLRFEGSTLRNARIAAARGERQAVEIAGSDVAIKGGTGVSRAGDGELHLTLSDSTFRAEGSATHVAVTKGATHYRAVGNRFEGGAIELADAAFGASSTLLHTGNVESGVTRTAFPAAGPRVVDTANLVV
;
A
#
# COMPACT_ATOMS: atom_id res chain seq x y z
N MET A 1 39.69 -9.81 28.66
CA MET A 1 40.90 -10.66 28.68
C MET A 1 41.42 -10.80 27.25
N THR A 2 42.69 -11.18 27.10
CA THR A 2 43.46 -11.08 25.85
C THR A 2 43.18 -12.23 24.86
N GLN A 3 43.33 -11.97 23.56
CA GLN A 3 43.29 -13.00 22.51
C GLN A 3 44.40 -14.04 22.67
N LYS A 4 44.16 -15.26 22.16
CA LYS A 4 45.19 -16.05 21.48
C LYS A 4 44.58 -16.98 20.44
N THR A 5 45.19 -17.01 19.25
CA THR A 5 44.80 -17.81 18.08
C THR A 5 45.84 -18.88 17.79
N SER A 6 45.45 -19.99 17.15
CA SER A 6 46.38 -20.98 16.58
C SER A 6 45.81 -21.69 15.36
N THR A 7 46.61 -21.77 14.29
CA THR A 7 46.38 -22.55 13.05
C THR A 7 47.40 -23.71 13.00
N THR A 8 47.47 -24.62 12.03
CA THR A 8 46.90 -24.72 10.67
C THR A 8 46.46 -26.21 10.45
N PRO A 9 46.63 -26.99 9.34
CA PRO A 9 47.19 -26.80 7.99
C PRO A 9 46.11 -26.71 6.88
N GLN A 10 46.51 -26.86 5.62
CA GLN A 10 45.66 -26.79 4.42
C GLN A 10 46.36 -27.49 3.24
N GLU A 11 45.65 -28.39 2.54
CA GLU A 11 45.92 -28.78 1.14
C GLU A 11 44.54 -28.81 0.44
N LYS A 12 44.28 -28.20 -0.74
CA LYS A 12 44.92 -28.31 -2.08
C LYS A 12 44.78 -29.73 -2.62
N THR A 13 44.20 -30.00 -3.79
CA THR A 13 44.14 -29.26 -5.09
C THR A 13 42.73 -29.39 -5.75
N ASP A 14 42.38 -28.82 -6.93
CA ASP A 14 43.07 -27.98 -7.93
C ASP A 14 42.10 -27.00 -8.66
N THR A 15 42.57 -26.22 -9.65
CA THR A 15 41.79 -25.10 -10.27
C THR A 15 41.80 -25.05 -11.82
N ALA A 16 40.91 -24.20 -12.39
CA ALA A 16 40.72 -23.83 -13.82
C ALA A 16 39.88 -24.81 -14.68
N ALA A 17 39.19 -24.41 -15.77
CA ALA A 17 39.06 -23.12 -16.48
C ALA A 17 37.57 -22.84 -16.86
N LEU A 18 36.99 -21.63 -16.77
CA LEU A 18 37.16 -20.37 -17.56
C LEU A 18 36.52 -20.37 -19.00
N ARG A 19 35.60 -19.41 -19.22
CA ARG A 19 35.11 -18.78 -20.51
C ARG A 19 33.83 -19.29 -21.24
N SER A 20 32.72 -18.58 -20.96
CA SER A 20 31.84 -17.83 -21.90
C SER A 20 31.75 -18.18 -23.41
N ARG A 21 30.51 -18.42 -23.89
CA ARG A 21 29.84 -17.90 -25.13
C ARG A 21 28.32 -18.20 -25.01
N ARG A 22 27.36 -17.27 -25.16
CA ARG A 22 26.87 -16.48 -26.31
C ARG A 22 26.19 -17.30 -27.44
N MET A 23 24.86 -17.10 -27.56
CA MET A 23 23.95 -17.27 -28.71
C MET A 23 23.98 -18.54 -29.58
N LEU A 24 22.79 -19.09 -29.84
CA LEU A 24 22.36 -19.36 -31.22
C LEU A 24 20.84 -19.09 -31.37
N LEU A 25 20.41 -18.66 -32.56
CA LEU A 25 19.03 -18.34 -32.93
C LEU A 25 18.84 -18.63 -34.43
N ALA A 26 17.88 -19.49 -34.81
CA ALA A 26 17.26 -19.59 -36.16
C ALA A 26 16.26 -20.76 -36.23
N GLY A 27 15.28 -20.72 -37.15
CA GLY A 27 14.34 -21.82 -37.45
C GLY A 27 12.86 -21.42 -37.41
N PHE A 28 12.46 -20.31 -38.03
CA PHE A 28 11.89 -20.30 -39.39
C PHE A 28 10.72 -21.27 -39.65
N GLY A 29 9.51 -20.70 -39.73
CA GLY A 29 8.33 -21.24 -40.39
C GLY A 29 7.54 -20.06 -40.98
N ALA A 30 7.06 -20.17 -42.22
CA ALA A 30 6.53 -19.04 -42.99
C ALA A 30 5.30 -19.41 -43.83
N ALA A 31 4.74 -18.39 -44.50
CA ALA A 31 3.47 -18.36 -45.25
C ALA A 31 2.20 -18.27 -44.36
N ALA A 32 1.10 -17.64 -44.80
CA ALA A 32 0.85 -17.01 -46.10
C ALA A 32 0.27 -15.58 -45.97
N ILE A 33 0.49 -14.74 -46.98
CA ILE A 33 -0.12 -13.41 -47.11
C ILE A 33 -1.35 -13.53 -48.02
N GLY A 34 -2.50 -13.01 -47.57
CA GLY A 34 -3.71 -12.84 -48.37
C GLY A 34 -4.43 -11.56 -47.94
N GLY A 35 -4.44 -10.54 -48.80
CA GLY A 35 -4.97 -9.22 -48.47
C GLY A 35 -6.35 -8.95 -49.06
N VAL A 36 -7.15 -8.15 -48.35
CA VAL A 36 -8.34 -7.46 -48.85
C VAL A 36 -8.29 -6.02 -48.34
N ALA A 37 -8.67 -5.04 -49.17
CA ALA A 37 -8.59 -3.62 -48.84
C ALA A 37 -9.93 -2.89 -49.05
N ALA A 38 -10.44 -2.27 -47.99
CA ALA A 38 -11.43 -1.18 -47.98
C ALA A 38 -11.39 -0.58 -46.56
N VAL A 39 -10.86 0.62 -46.30
CA VAL A 39 -11.33 1.97 -46.68
C VAL A 39 -12.60 2.39 -45.92
N SER A 40 -12.38 3.12 -44.81
CA SER A 40 -13.29 4.13 -44.26
C SER A 40 -12.43 5.19 -43.58
N ALA A 41 -12.64 6.48 -43.89
CA ALA A 41 -11.67 7.53 -43.58
C ALA A 41 -11.75 8.06 -42.14
N GLN A 42 -10.58 8.30 -41.53
CA GLN A 42 -10.41 9.30 -40.49
C GLN A 42 -9.75 10.53 -41.11
N THR A 43 -10.31 11.73 -40.88
CA THR A 43 -9.68 13.00 -41.25
C THR A 43 -8.52 13.31 -40.31
N PRO A 44 -7.27 13.45 -40.81
CA PRO A 44 -6.18 13.93 -39.97
C PRO A 44 -6.44 15.37 -39.54
N ALA A 45 -6.06 15.71 -38.30
CA ALA A 45 -5.86 17.11 -37.91
C ALA A 45 -4.82 17.76 -38.83
N GLN A 46 -4.92 19.07 -39.03
CA GLN A 46 -4.08 19.80 -39.99
C GLN A 46 -2.59 19.66 -39.64
N ALA A 47 -1.89 18.80 -40.39
CA ALA A 47 -0.44 18.69 -40.31
C ALA A 47 0.20 20.05 -40.65
N ALA A 48 1.32 20.34 -39.99
CA ALA A 48 2.17 21.47 -40.39
C ALA A 48 2.51 21.35 -41.89
N GLY A 49 2.52 22.49 -42.59
CA GLY A 49 2.70 22.53 -44.04
C GLY A 49 3.97 21.80 -44.50
N PRO A 50 3.99 21.29 -45.74
CA PRO A 50 5.06 20.41 -46.22
C PRO A 50 6.43 21.05 -46.01
N ILE A 51 7.34 20.29 -45.37
CA ILE A 51 8.72 20.71 -45.16
C ILE A 51 9.36 20.91 -46.54
N VAL A 52 9.49 22.19 -46.93
CA VAL A 52 10.16 22.56 -48.17
C VAL A 52 11.60 22.12 -48.05
N ALA A 53 12.00 21.16 -48.88
CA ALA A 53 13.39 20.72 -48.97
C ALA A 53 14.27 21.93 -49.33
N GLN A 54 15.02 22.45 -48.35
CA GLN A 54 15.95 23.54 -48.56
C GLN A 54 17.05 23.05 -49.51
N GLY A 55 17.06 23.57 -50.74
CA GLY A 55 18.03 23.19 -51.75
C GLY A 55 19.47 23.52 -51.31
N ASN A 56 20.42 22.68 -51.72
CA ASN A 56 21.84 22.70 -51.31
C ASN A 56 22.46 24.10 -51.12
N SER A 57 22.45 24.59 -49.87
CA SER A 57 23.27 25.73 -49.44
C SER A 57 24.71 25.24 -49.22
N GLY A 58 25.62 25.62 -50.10
CA GLY A 58 26.96 25.03 -50.17
C GLY A 58 27.89 25.39 -49.00
N SER A 59 27.96 24.52 -47.98
CA SER A 59 29.14 24.33 -47.15
C SER A 59 29.47 22.84 -47.05
N SER A 60 30.48 22.39 -47.79
CA SER A 60 30.93 21.00 -47.83
C SER A 60 31.96 20.65 -46.74
N SER A 61 32.05 21.46 -45.69
CA SER A 61 33.02 21.29 -44.61
C SER A 61 32.49 21.85 -43.28
N VAL A 62 32.39 21.01 -42.25
CA VAL A 62 32.16 21.47 -40.87
C VAL A 62 33.43 22.17 -40.38
N ALA A 63 33.34 23.46 -40.06
CA ALA A 63 34.49 24.21 -39.56
C ALA A 63 34.69 23.99 -38.05
N ASN A 64 35.92 24.14 -37.56
CA ASN A 64 36.17 24.19 -36.12
C ASN A 64 35.76 25.57 -35.56
N GLY A 65 35.02 25.56 -34.46
CA GLY A 65 34.46 26.72 -33.78
C GLY A 65 35.39 27.40 -32.80
N GLY A 66 36.29 26.64 -32.16
CA GLY A 66 36.73 26.95 -30.80
C GLY A 66 35.74 26.35 -29.80
N THR A 67 35.37 27.10 -28.78
CA THR A 67 34.32 26.74 -27.80
C THR A 67 32.94 27.27 -28.24
N ALA A 68 31.88 27.00 -27.47
CA ALA A 68 30.57 27.60 -27.68
C ALA A 68 30.58 29.12 -27.41
N THR A 69 31.28 29.57 -26.36
CA THR A 69 31.43 31.01 -26.07
C THR A 69 32.12 31.78 -27.20
N ASP A 70 33.08 31.17 -27.91
CA ASP A 70 33.71 31.78 -29.09
C ASP A 70 32.71 32.12 -30.21
N LEU A 71 31.65 31.30 -30.37
CA LEU A 71 30.64 31.48 -31.42
C LEU A 71 29.88 32.81 -31.32
N VAL A 72 29.78 33.38 -30.11
CA VAL A 72 29.11 34.68 -29.86
C VAL A 72 29.84 35.83 -30.57
N THR A 73 31.14 35.67 -30.84
CA THR A 73 31.93 36.63 -31.64
C THR A 73 32.06 36.22 -33.12
N ARG A 74 31.65 35.00 -33.48
CA ARG A 74 31.86 34.39 -34.79
C ARG A 74 30.74 34.76 -35.77
N LYS A 75 31.13 35.42 -36.86
CA LYS A 75 30.25 35.67 -38.02
C LYS A 75 29.96 34.35 -38.76
N GLY A 76 28.72 34.14 -39.18
CA GLY A 76 28.32 33.05 -40.07
C GLY A 76 27.45 33.53 -41.24
N LYS A 77 27.25 32.65 -42.21
CA LYS A 77 26.25 32.70 -43.28
C LYS A 77 25.15 31.69 -42.97
N ASP A 78 23.95 31.93 -43.51
CA ASP A 78 22.80 31.04 -43.32
C ASP A 78 23.14 29.60 -43.77
N GLY A 79 23.03 28.63 -42.85
CA GLY A 79 23.41 27.24 -43.08
C GLY A 79 24.86 26.85 -42.74
N ASP A 80 25.74 27.77 -42.34
CA ASP A 80 27.12 27.45 -41.92
C ASP A 80 27.12 26.45 -40.74
N LEU A 81 27.91 25.38 -40.85
CA LEU A 81 28.08 24.35 -39.81
C LEU A 81 29.44 24.48 -39.11
N VAL A 82 29.42 24.56 -37.78
CA VAL A 82 30.59 24.76 -36.93
C VAL A 82 30.56 23.79 -35.74
N ARG A 83 31.63 23.01 -35.55
CA ARG A 83 31.79 22.12 -34.38
C ARG A 83 32.65 22.78 -33.32
N THR A 84 32.17 22.81 -32.08
CA THR A 84 32.92 23.30 -30.91
C THR A 84 33.53 22.14 -30.11
N THR A 85 34.60 22.43 -29.37
CA THR A 85 35.32 21.43 -28.55
C THR A 85 34.87 21.39 -27.09
N GLY A 86 34.02 22.34 -26.67
CA GLY A 86 33.48 22.52 -25.33
C GLY A 86 32.58 23.76 -25.29
N TYR A 87 32.01 24.08 -24.13
CA TYR A 87 31.23 25.30 -23.93
C TYR A 87 32.13 26.51 -23.68
N ALA A 88 33.01 26.41 -22.68
CA ALA A 88 33.96 27.44 -22.29
C ALA A 88 35.42 26.94 -22.28
N ALA A 89 35.64 25.62 -22.17
CA ALA A 89 36.97 25.01 -22.26
C ALA A 89 36.92 23.71 -23.08
N ALA A 90 37.94 23.48 -23.92
CA ALA A 90 38.01 22.28 -24.74
C ALA A 90 38.00 21.00 -23.87
N GLY A 91 37.01 20.13 -24.07
CA GLY A 91 36.83 18.89 -23.30
C GLY A 91 35.87 18.99 -22.10
N ASP A 92 35.28 20.15 -21.80
CA ASP A 92 34.31 20.30 -20.70
C ASP A 92 33.01 19.46 -20.90
N GLY A 93 32.68 19.14 -22.15
CA GLY A 93 31.52 18.33 -22.57
C GLY A 93 30.28 19.13 -22.96
N GLY A 94 30.35 20.47 -22.96
CA GLY A 94 29.37 21.36 -23.60
C GLY A 94 29.67 21.67 -25.07
N GLY A 95 30.51 20.84 -25.71
CA GLY A 95 30.86 20.96 -27.13
C GLY A 95 29.83 20.30 -28.04
N GLY A 96 29.51 20.93 -29.17
CA GLY A 96 28.44 20.48 -30.06
C GLY A 96 28.66 20.86 -31.52
N LEU A 97 27.72 20.46 -32.38
CA LEU A 97 27.62 20.96 -33.75
C LEU A 97 26.58 22.08 -33.78
N TYR A 98 26.95 23.27 -34.23
CA TYR A 98 26.06 24.42 -34.34
C TYR A 98 25.86 24.82 -35.81
N ARG A 99 24.65 25.23 -36.14
CA ARG A 99 24.23 25.75 -37.45
C ARG A 99 23.87 27.22 -37.31
N PHE A 100 24.45 28.08 -38.16
CA PHE A 100 24.06 29.48 -38.19
C PHE A 100 22.70 29.67 -38.89
N VAL A 101 21.80 30.39 -38.24
CA VAL A 101 20.48 30.77 -38.74
C VAL A 101 20.38 32.29 -38.74
N LYS A 102 20.11 32.90 -39.90
CA LYS A 102 19.98 34.35 -40.09
C LYS A 102 18.53 34.81 -40.08
N LYS A 103 17.67 34.13 -40.83
CA LYS A 103 16.25 34.48 -40.97
C LYS A 103 15.42 33.71 -39.96
N ASN A 104 14.53 34.41 -39.25
CA ASN A 104 13.69 33.84 -38.19
C ASN A 104 14.50 33.06 -37.12
N ALA A 105 15.71 33.56 -36.81
CA ALA A 105 16.57 32.95 -35.79
C ALA A 105 15.85 32.95 -34.43
N PRO A 106 15.86 31.83 -33.67
CA PRO A 106 15.30 31.80 -32.33
C PRO A 106 16.00 32.80 -31.38
N ALA A 107 15.32 33.15 -30.29
CA ALA A 107 15.94 33.94 -29.22
C ALA A 107 17.10 33.17 -28.58
N ALA A 108 18.20 33.86 -28.28
CA ALA A 108 19.35 33.24 -27.64
C ALA A 108 19.04 32.91 -26.18
N ASN A 109 19.42 31.70 -25.75
CA ASN A 109 19.17 31.14 -24.42
C ASN A 109 20.45 30.73 -23.68
N GLY A 110 21.63 31.02 -24.25
CA GLY A 110 22.93 30.72 -23.62
C GLY A 110 23.40 29.27 -23.78
N GLY A 111 22.67 28.40 -24.48
CA GLY A 111 23.11 27.03 -24.76
C GLY A 111 22.68 26.54 -26.14
N THR A 112 21.49 25.96 -26.26
CA THR A 112 20.99 25.44 -27.56
C THR A 112 20.84 26.54 -28.62
N VAL A 113 20.74 27.81 -28.21
CA VAL A 113 20.73 28.97 -29.10
C VAL A 113 21.66 30.06 -28.57
N LEU A 114 22.72 30.35 -29.32
CA LEU A 114 23.73 31.37 -28.99
C LEU A 114 23.59 32.57 -29.92
N ALA A 115 23.59 33.78 -29.36
CA ALA A 115 23.50 35.01 -30.15
C ALA A 115 24.71 35.15 -31.08
N ALA A 116 24.51 35.69 -32.29
CA ALA A 116 25.59 35.88 -33.26
C ALA A 116 25.78 37.36 -33.66
N PRO A 117 27.00 37.79 -34.03
CA PRO A 117 27.31 39.19 -34.23
C PRO A 117 26.61 39.75 -35.47
N LYS A 118 25.99 40.93 -35.31
CA LYS A 118 25.12 41.57 -36.33
C LYS A 118 23.85 40.75 -36.65
N GLY A 119 23.32 40.02 -35.67
CA GLY A 119 22.02 39.34 -35.71
C GLY A 119 22.05 37.96 -36.38
N GLY A 120 21.01 37.17 -36.12
CA GLY A 120 21.05 35.71 -36.32
C GLY A 120 21.58 35.01 -35.06
N ALA A 121 21.55 33.68 -35.08
CA ALA A 121 21.96 32.83 -33.97
C ALA A 121 22.71 31.58 -34.46
N TRP A 122 23.58 31.04 -33.61
CA TRP A 122 24.11 29.69 -33.73
C TRP A 122 23.19 28.73 -32.96
N VAL A 123 22.50 27.85 -33.68
CA VAL A 123 21.55 26.88 -33.11
C VAL A 123 22.21 25.51 -33.06
N LEU A 124 22.15 24.84 -31.90
CA LEU A 124 22.67 23.49 -31.71
C LEU A 124 21.96 22.51 -32.64
N VAL A 125 22.71 21.56 -33.19
CA VAL A 125 22.21 20.43 -33.97
C VAL A 125 22.25 19.20 -33.07
N HIS A 126 21.07 18.75 -32.63
CA HIS A 126 20.88 17.62 -31.72
C HIS A 126 19.75 16.71 -32.21
N GLU A 127 19.78 15.43 -31.83
CA GLU A 127 18.77 14.43 -32.16
C GLU A 127 17.73 14.30 -31.03
N GLY A 128 17.35 15.46 -30.46
CA GLY A 128 16.41 15.58 -29.33
C GLY A 128 16.97 15.22 -27.94
N VAL A 129 18.28 15.02 -27.82
CA VAL A 129 18.98 14.83 -26.53
C VAL A 129 19.92 16.01 -26.26
N VAL A 130 19.81 16.64 -25.08
CA VAL A 130 20.64 17.79 -24.65
C VAL A 130 21.02 17.64 -23.16
N ASN A 131 22.13 18.25 -22.73
CA ASN A 131 22.59 18.21 -21.34
C ASN A 131 23.02 19.60 -20.82
N PHE A 132 22.96 19.79 -19.50
CA PHE A 132 23.20 21.10 -18.84
C PHE A 132 24.57 21.74 -19.14
N ARG A 133 25.61 20.95 -19.46
CA ARG A 133 26.94 21.49 -19.81
C ARG A 133 26.94 22.27 -21.13
N MET A 134 25.95 22.05 -22.00
CA MET A 134 25.74 22.86 -23.22
C MET A 134 25.38 24.33 -22.90
N PHE A 135 25.00 24.64 -21.66
CA PHE A 135 24.76 25.99 -21.14
C PHE A 135 25.88 26.46 -20.18
N GLY A 136 27.01 25.73 -20.11
CA GLY A 136 28.14 26.05 -19.24
C GLY A 136 28.05 25.55 -17.80
N ILE A 137 27.01 24.81 -17.43
CA ILE A 137 26.79 24.36 -16.05
C ILE A 137 27.63 23.10 -15.77
N MET A 138 28.86 23.32 -15.31
CA MET A 138 29.83 22.27 -14.98
C MET A 138 29.74 21.81 -13.51
N ASP A 139 29.19 22.65 -12.64
CA ASP A 139 28.89 22.36 -11.24
C ASP A 139 27.76 23.27 -10.70
N ALA A 140 27.40 23.08 -9.43
CA ALA A 140 26.31 23.75 -8.74
C ALA A 140 26.57 25.24 -8.37
N SER A 141 27.68 25.84 -8.80
CA SER A 141 27.93 27.29 -8.64
C SER A 141 27.13 28.15 -9.62
N VAL A 142 26.62 27.54 -10.71
CA VAL A 142 25.71 28.18 -11.67
C VAL A 142 24.33 27.54 -11.53
N ASN A 143 23.32 28.39 -11.33
CA ASN A 143 21.93 27.98 -11.24
C ASN A 143 21.43 27.41 -12.58
N ALA A 144 20.76 26.26 -12.54
CA ALA A 144 20.41 25.47 -13.71
C ALA A 144 19.00 25.77 -14.27
N ASP A 145 18.26 26.65 -13.60
CA ASP A 145 16.86 26.98 -13.86
C ASP A 145 16.59 27.45 -15.31
N ASP A 146 17.41 28.38 -15.81
CA ASP A 146 17.25 28.94 -17.16
C ASP A 146 17.56 27.91 -18.26
N ALA A 147 18.51 27.01 -18.00
CA ALA A 147 18.84 25.91 -18.90
C ALA A 147 17.75 24.83 -18.90
N LEU A 148 17.15 24.54 -17.74
CA LEU A 148 16.00 23.65 -17.62
C LEU A 148 14.80 24.20 -18.41
N ASP A 149 14.42 25.46 -18.20
CA ASP A 149 13.34 26.09 -18.96
C ASP A 149 13.62 26.10 -20.47
N ALA A 150 14.86 26.41 -20.88
CA ALA A 150 15.25 26.40 -22.27
C ALA A 150 15.15 25.01 -22.92
N MET A 151 15.48 23.94 -22.20
CA MET A 151 15.41 22.57 -22.72
C MET A 151 13.99 21.97 -22.67
N VAL A 152 13.19 22.27 -21.65
CA VAL A 152 11.82 21.71 -21.50
C VAL A 152 10.82 22.36 -22.46
N ASN A 153 11.02 23.64 -22.81
CA ASN A 153 10.19 24.35 -23.78
C ASN A 153 10.58 24.10 -25.25
N ASP A 154 11.73 23.47 -25.53
CA ASP A 154 12.08 23.04 -26.89
C ASP A 154 11.30 21.77 -27.25
N ALA A 155 10.30 21.92 -28.11
CA ALA A 155 9.44 20.81 -28.51
C ALA A 155 10.18 19.65 -29.21
N SER A 156 11.40 19.87 -29.73
CA SER A 156 12.23 18.85 -30.36
C SER A 156 13.09 18.03 -29.38
N ILE A 157 13.20 18.47 -28.12
CA ILE A 157 13.90 17.73 -27.06
C ILE A 157 12.95 16.70 -26.44
N HIS A 158 13.37 15.44 -26.44
CA HIS A 158 12.70 14.30 -25.78
C HIS A 158 13.50 13.79 -24.57
N ARG A 159 14.79 14.13 -24.44
CA ARG A 159 15.63 13.72 -23.31
C ARG A 159 16.58 14.82 -22.85
N ILE A 160 16.60 15.07 -21.54
CA ILE A 160 17.50 15.99 -20.85
C ILE A 160 18.43 15.18 -19.94
N GLU A 161 19.73 15.47 -19.95
CA GLU A 161 20.73 14.74 -19.16
C GLU A 161 21.51 15.62 -18.18
N GLY A 162 21.72 15.10 -16.97
CA GLY A 162 22.63 15.64 -15.96
C GLY A 162 23.99 14.93 -16.01
N HIS A 163 25.07 15.71 -16.16
CA HIS A 163 26.46 15.23 -16.20
C HIS A 163 27.38 15.99 -15.22
N SER A 164 26.75 16.77 -14.33
CA SER A 164 27.35 17.71 -13.39
C SER A 164 26.40 17.90 -12.20
N PRO A 165 26.90 18.28 -11.01
CA PRO A 165 26.03 18.77 -9.93
C PRO A 165 25.26 20.02 -10.39
N LEU A 166 24.01 20.16 -9.96
CA LEU A 166 23.11 21.26 -10.35
C LEU A 166 22.53 21.95 -9.11
N ASN A 167 22.38 23.27 -9.13
CA ASN A 167 21.58 24.01 -8.16
C ASN A 167 20.34 24.61 -8.84
N PHE A 168 19.19 24.60 -8.17
CA PHE A 168 17.97 25.28 -8.61
C PHE A 168 17.49 26.26 -7.55
N VAL A 169 17.04 27.44 -7.99
CA VAL A 169 16.48 28.48 -7.12
C VAL A 169 15.01 28.81 -7.39
N ARG A 170 14.42 28.23 -8.45
CA ARG A 170 13.02 28.39 -8.85
C ARG A 170 12.27 27.06 -8.73
N ARG A 171 10.95 27.13 -8.55
CA ARG A 171 10.03 25.98 -8.47
C ARG A 171 9.27 25.86 -9.79
N HIS A 172 9.83 25.10 -10.73
CA HIS A 172 9.34 25.07 -12.10
C HIS A 172 8.04 24.29 -12.22
N ARG A 173 7.11 24.80 -13.04
CA ARG A 173 5.86 24.11 -13.36
C ARG A 173 5.69 23.95 -14.87
N PHE A 174 5.52 22.70 -15.31
CA PHE A 174 5.46 22.32 -16.73
C PHE A 174 4.17 21.59 -17.07
N SER A 175 3.64 21.84 -18.28
CA SER A 175 2.62 21.02 -18.94
C SER A 175 3.21 20.14 -20.06
N ARG A 176 4.55 20.03 -20.12
CA ARG A 176 5.27 19.21 -21.11
C ARG A 176 4.97 17.72 -20.88
N SER A 177 4.81 17.02 -22.00
CA SER A 177 4.62 15.56 -22.09
C SER A 177 5.67 14.98 -23.05
N ASN A 178 5.91 13.66 -23.01
CA ASN A 178 6.89 12.95 -23.84
C ASN A 178 8.33 13.46 -23.61
N ILE A 179 8.79 13.45 -22.36
CA ILE A 179 10.12 13.94 -21.99
C ILE A 179 10.76 13.12 -20.86
N ALA A 180 12.00 12.69 -21.08
CA ALA A 180 12.80 11.95 -20.11
C ALA A 180 13.90 12.84 -19.50
N PHE A 181 14.16 12.65 -18.21
CA PHE A 181 15.27 13.26 -17.48
C PHE A 181 16.15 12.16 -16.90
N ASP A 182 17.45 12.22 -17.18
CA ASP A 182 18.42 11.26 -16.65
C ASP A 182 19.57 12.03 -16.01
N PHE A 183 19.58 12.10 -14.68
CA PHE A 183 20.55 12.91 -13.94
C PHE A 183 21.89 12.20 -13.71
N GLY A 184 22.13 11.02 -14.29
CA GLY A 184 23.45 10.36 -14.32
C GLY A 184 24.02 9.96 -12.94
N GLY A 185 23.22 9.99 -11.88
CA GLY A 185 23.63 9.83 -10.50
C GLY A 185 24.24 11.08 -9.87
N HIS A 186 24.12 12.25 -10.49
CA HIS A 186 24.62 13.54 -9.99
C HIS A 186 23.69 14.15 -8.92
N LEU A 187 24.23 15.13 -8.19
CA LEU A 187 23.56 15.82 -7.10
C LEU A 187 22.81 17.06 -7.59
N MET A 188 21.53 17.15 -7.23
CA MET A 188 20.72 18.36 -7.27
C MET A 188 20.62 18.97 -5.86
N THR A 189 20.87 20.28 -5.77
CA THR A 189 20.69 21.10 -4.57
C THR A 189 19.69 22.23 -4.81
N THR A 190 19.17 22.79 -3.71
CA THR A 190 18.20 23.88 -3.73
C THR A 190 18.64 25.05 -2.85
N VAL A 191 19.93 25.40 -2.91
CA VAL A 191 20.52 26.48 -2.11
C VAL A 191 20.02 27.82 -2.63
N GLY A 192 19.24 28.52 -1.81
CA GLY A 192 18.62 29.79 -2.18
C GLY A 192 17.31 29.68 -2.96
N ILE A 193 16.64 28.52 -2.92
CA ILE A 193 15.33 28.33 -3.54
C ILE A 193 14.27 29.25 -2.95
N GLU A 194 13.38 29.77 -3.80
CA GLU A 194 12.22 30.55 -3.39
C GLU A 194 11.29 29.76 -2.46
N ASN A 195 10.53 30.46 -1.61
CA ASN A 195 9.60 29.82 -0.68
C ASN A 195 8.41 29.18 -1.40
N ALA A 196 7.95 28.03 -0.88
CA ALA A 196 6.68 27.43 -1.24
C ALA A 196 5.48 28.25 -0.76
N GLY A 197 4.30 27.94 -1.29
CA GLY A 197 3.03 28.34 -0.70
C GLY A 197 2.80 27.68 0.66
N LYS A 198 1.87 28.23 1.44
CA LYS A 198 1.38 27.58 2.67
C LYS A 198 0.73 26.24 2.32
N ASP A 199 1.06 25.18 3.05
CA ASP A 199 0.51 23.83 2.86
C ASP A 199 0.56 23.34 1.40
N ASP A 200 1.67 23.64 0.70
CA ASP A 200 1.87 23.32 -0.72
C ASP A 200 2.94 22.23 -0.95
N PRO A 201 2.59 20.94 -0.81
CA PRO A 201 3.46 19.83 -1.15
C PRO A 201 3.68 19.66 -2.67
N PHE A 202 3.14 20.53 -3.53
CA PHE A 202 3.38 20.51 -4.99
C PHE A 202 4.43 21.54 -5.42
N ALA A 203 4.96 22.32 -4.47
CA ALA A 203 6.07 23.26 -4.66
C ALA A 203 7.43 22.53 -4.85
N ALA A 204 7.51 21.67 -5.86
CA ALA A 204 8.71 20.94 -6.26
C ALA A 204 9.71 21.83 -7.01
N VAL A 205 10.95 21.36 -7.18
CA VAL A 205 11.86 21.90 -8.22
C VAL A 205 11.26 21.68 -9.62
N MET A 206 10.67 20.51 -9.86
CA MET A 206 9.97 20.17 -11.11
C MET A 206 8.56 19.67 -10.82
N PHE A 207 7.55 20.47 -11.16
CA PHE A 207 6.13 20.12 -11.05
C PHE A 207 5.50 19.93 -12.43
N PHE A 208 5.24 18.68 -12.82
CA PHE A 208 4.51 18.37 -14.06
C PHE A 208 3.01 18.36 -13.76
N ARG A 209 2.25 19.27 -14.39
CA ARG A 209 0.82 19.45 -14.15
C ARG A 209 0.02 19.49 -15.45
N GLY A 210 -0.91 18.54 -15.60
CA GLY A 210 -1.92 18.56 -16.67
C GLY A 210 -2.87 19.76 -16.58
N GLU A 211 -3.44 20.15 -17.71
CA GLU A 211 -4.41 21.24 -17.78
C GLU A 211 -5.76 20.79 -17.20
N VAL A 212 -6.32 21.60 -16.30
CA VAL A 212 -7.67 21.42 -15.79
C VAL A 212 -8.54 22.47 -16.46
N THR A 213 -9.50 22.04 -17.26
CA THR A 213 -10.33 22.94 -18.08
C THR A 213 -11.58 23.40 -17.33
N ASP A 214 -12.23 24.45 -17.83
CA ASP A 214 -13.53 24.94 -17.35
C ASP A 214 -14.71 24.07 -17.79
N ALA A 215 -14.49 23.05 -18.64
CA ALA A 215 -15.54 22.12 -19.04
C ALA A 215 -15.90 21.18 -17.88
N VAL A 216 -17.03 21.49 -17.21
CA VAL A 216 -17.60 20.76 -16.09
C VAL A 216 -19.03 20.33 -16.40
N GLN A 217 -19.37 19.09 -16.06
CA GLN A 217 -20.75 18.61 -15.98
C GLN A 217 -21.00 18.08 -14.57
N GLU A 218 -22.09 18.51 -13.94
CA GLU A 218 -22.50 18.05 -12.62
C GLU A 218 -23.94 17.54 -12.68
N ALA A 219 -24.17 16.33 -12.18
CA ALA A 219 -25.47 15.67 -12.25
C ALA A 219 -25.68 14.69 -11.08
N LYS A 220 -26.94 14.47 -10.68
CA LYS A 220 -27.29 13.29 -9.89
C LYS A 220 -27.14 12.03 -10.74
N LEU A 221 -26.71 10.92 -10.14
CA LEU A 221 -26.57 9.64 -10.83
C LEU A 221 -27.92 9.08 -11.32
N GLY A 222 -29.01 9.27 -10.57
CA GLY A 222 -30.37 8.82 -10.97
C GLY A 222 -30.59 7.30 -10.83
N GLU A 223 -29.56 6.50 -11.04
CA GLU A 223 -29.46 5.06 -10.74
C GLU A 223 -28.27 4.74 -9.83
N VAL A 224 -28.19 3.50 -9.34
CA VAL A 224 -27.12 3.05 -8.43
C VAL A 224 -25.95 2.51 -9.24
N VAL A 225 -24.75 3.10 -9.09
CA VAL A 225 -23.52 2.52 -9.63
C VAL A 225 -23.03 1.44 -8.66
N PRO A 226 -22.97 0.15 -9.04
CA PRO A 226 -22.58 -0.93 -8.14
C PRO A 226 -21.08 -0.92 -7.84
N ASP A 227 -20.68 -1.71 -6.82
CA ASP A 227 -19.29 -2.12 -6.63
C ASP A 227 -18.80 -2.89 -7.87
N LEU A 228 -17.54 -2.66 -8.26
CA LEU A 228 -16.90 -3.14 -9.48
C LEU A 228 -17.55 -2.73 -10.82
N GLY A 229 -18.53 -1.83 -10.80
CA GLY A 229 -19.13 -1.24 -12.01
C GLY A 229 -18.17 -0.30 -12.75
N ASP A 230 -18.17 -0.35 -14.08
CA ASP A 230 -17.40 0.55 -14.97
C ASP A 230 -18.26 1.46 -15.86
N ILE A 231 -19.58 1.26 -15.87
CA ILE A 231 -20.57 2.14 -16.51
C ILE A 231 -21.10 3.14 -15.46
N PHE A 232 -21.20 4.41 -15.86
CA PHE A 232 -21.71 5.49 -15.03
C PHE A 232 -22.82 6.26 -15.77
N PRO A 233 -23.94 6.57 -15.10
CA PRO A 233 -24.98 7.45 -15.63
C PRO A 233 -24.53 8.92 -15.62
N VAL A 234 -24.96 9.65 -16.64
CA VAL A 234 -24.67 11.07 -16.88
C VAL A 234 -25.90 11.75 -17.46
N ALA A 235 -26.07 13.06 -17.21
CA ALA A 235 -27.26 13.78 -17.67
C ALA A 235 -27.32 13.95 -19.20
N ASP A 236 -26.17 13.93 -19.86
CA ASP A 236 -25.99 13.99 -21.31
C ASP A 236 -24.62 13.41 -21.63
N SER A 237 -24.55 12.38 -22.48
CA SER A 237 -23.29 11.74 -22.87
C SER A 237 -22.51 12.53 -23.92
N SER A 238 -23.12 13.51 -24.61
CA SER A 238 -22.48 14.30 -25.68
C SER A 238 -21.42 15.28 -25.17
N PHE A 239 -21.38 15.53 -23.86
CA PHE A 239 -20.30 16.21 -23.16
C PHE A 239 -18.97 15.41 -23.14
N PHE A 240 -19.02 14.11 -23.43
CA PHE A 240 -17.87 13.21 -23.38
C PHE A 240 -17.44 12.73 -24.76
N ALA A 241 -16.13 12.52 -24.93
CA ALA A 241 -15.56 11.81 -26.07
C ALA A 241 -14.74 10.60 -25.59
N VAL A 242 -14.74 9.52 -26.39
CA VAL A 242 -13.88 8.35 -26.11
C VAL A 242 -12.41 8.77 -26.24
N GLY A 243 -11.63 8.51 -25.19
CA GLY A 243 -10.23 8.90 -25.07
C GLY A 243 -9.99 10.16 -24.24
N ASP A 244 -11.00 10.99 -23.97
CA ASP A 244 -10.87 12.15 -23.09
C ASP A 244 -10.77 11.76 -21.61
N TRP A 245 -10.08 12.61 -20.85
CA TRP A 245 -9.80 12.44 -19.43
C TRP A 245 -10.60 13.40 -18.57
N TYR A 246 -11.04 12.92 -17.41
CA TYR A 246 -11.83 13.67 -16.45
C TYR A 246 -11.34 13.43 -15.03
N ALA A 247 -11.26 14.50 -14.23
CA ALA A 247 -11.34 14.37 -12.79
C ALA A 247 -12.82 14.12 -12.44
N ALA A 248 -13.12 12.93 -11.95
CA ALA A 248 -14.45 12.55 -11.48
C ALA A 248 -14.48 12.61 -9.94
N GLU A 249 -15.45 13.31 -9.37
CA GLU A 249 -15.69 13.41 -7.93
C GLU A 249 -17.16 13.15 -7.60
N VAL A 250 -17.43 12.34 -6.56
CA VAL A 250 -18.74 12.35 -5.90
C VAL A 250 -18.79 13.45 -4.84
N ASN A 251 -19.95 14.08 -4.63
CA ASN A 251 -20.16 15.04 -3.55
C ASN A 251 -19.89 14.39 -2.16
N ALA A 252 -19.53 15.16 -1.13
CA ALA A 252 -19.22 14.57 0.18
C ALA A 252 -20.41 13.82 0.82
N LEU A 253 -20.11 12.79 1.61
CA LEU A 253 -21.02 12.19 2.61
C LEU A 253 -21.08 13.06 3.86
N SER A 254 -19.91 13.48 4.35
CA SER A 254 -19.73 14.26 5.57
C SER A 254 -18.53 15.19 5.47
N GLY A 255 -18.63 16.38 6.08
CA GLY A 255 -17.59 17.39 6.05
C GLY A 255 -17.16 17.79 4.63
N ARG A 256 -15.84 17.90 4.41
CA ARG A 256 -15.23 18.24 3.11
C ARG A 256 -14.71 17.01 2.36
N TRP A 257 -14.20 16.03 3.10
CA TRP A 257 -13.29 15.01 2.57
C TRP A 257 -13.92 13.61 2.47
N GLU A 258 -14.99 13.28 3.21
CA GLU A 258 -15.57 11.94 3.14
C GLU A 258 -16.27 11.74 1.78
N ARG A 259 -15.63 11.02 0.85
CA ARG A 259 -16.08 10.80 -0.53
C ARG A 259 -15.68 9.40 -1.00
N GLU A 260 -16.64 8.66 -1.54
CA GLU A 260 -16.48 7.29 -2.03
C GLU A 260 -15.66 7.23 -3.33
N LEU A 261 -15.77 8.28 -4.17
CA LEU A 261 -15.11 8.37 -5.47
C LEU A 261 -14.50 9.76 -5.69
N GLN A 262 -13.21 9.76 -6.01
CA GLN A 262 -12.43 10.91 -6.49
C GLN A 262 -11.20 10.34 -7.20
N ARG A 263 -11.23 10.26 -8.54
CA ARG A 263 -10.19 9.61 -9.37
C ARG A 263 -10.07 10.28 -10.75
N MET A 264 -8.88 10.27 -11.35
CA MET A 264 -8.70 10.71 -12.74
C MET A 264 -8.92 9.53 -13.67
N VAL A 265 -9.89 9.65 -14.58
CA VAL A 265 -10.41 8.54 -15.38
C VAL A 265 -10.59 8.93 -16.84
N GLN A 266 -10.41 7.98 -17.74
CA GLN A 266 -10.59 8.12 -19.17
C GLN A 266 -11.92 7.52 -19.59
N VAL A 267 -12.66 8.18 -20.47
CA VAL A 267 -13.86 7.62 -21.10
C VAL A 267 -13.44 6.60 -22.15
N THR A 268 -13.85 5.34 -21.99
CA THR A 268 -13.51 4.22 -22.88
C THR A 268 -14.64 3.87 -23.84
N GLN A 269 -15.88 4.27 -23.53
CA GLN A 269 -17.05 4.05 -24.38
C GLN A 269 -18.14 5.09 -24.08
N ILE A 270 -18.82 5.59 -25.11
CA ILE A 270 -20.19 6.11 -24.97
C ILE A 270 -21.12 4.92 -25.12
N VAL A 271 -21.92 4.62 -24.09
CA VAL A 271 -22.76 3.41 -24.05
C VAL A 271 -24.12 3.70 -24.69
N ASP A 272 -24.73 4.83 -24.30
CA ASP A 272 -25.92 5.42 -24.91
C ASP A 272 -25.95 6.93 -24.59
N GLY A 273 -27.06 7.63 -24.87
CA GLY A 273 -27.20 9.08 -24.65
C GLY A 273 -27.09 9.55 -23.18
N THR A 274 -27.14 8.61 -22.23
CA THR A 274 -27.18 8.83 -20.78
C THR A 274 -26.13 8.03 -19.99
N HIS A 275 -25.32 7.20 -20.67
CA HIS A 275 -24.33 6.34 -20.00
C HIS A 275 -22.97 6.37 -20.70
N ILE A 276 -21.92 6.44 -19.89
CA ILE A 276 -20.52 6.30 -20.32
C ILE A 276 -19.84 5.14 -19.60
N ARG A 277 -18.84 4.53 -20.24
CA ARG A 277 -17.90 3.62 -19.58
C ARG A 277 -16.57 4.31 -19.39
N ILE A 278 -15.94 4.09 -18.24
CA ILE A 278 -14.62 4.64 -17.90
C ILE A 278 -13.57 3.55 -17.68
N ASN A 279 -12.28 3.91 -17.67
CA ASN A 279 -11.16 3.00 -17.42
C ASN A 279 -10.95 2.61 -15.95
N TYR A 280 -11.98 2.72 -15.11
CA TYR A 280 -11.94 2.49 -13.67
C TYR A 280 -13.18 1.71 -13.22
N LYS A 281 -12.95 0.70 -12.37
CA LYS A 281 -14.02 -0.06 -11.72
C LYS A 281 -14.27 0.48 -10.32
N ASN A 282 -15.50 0.87 -10.05
CA ASN A 282 -15.93 1.51 -8.82
C ASN A 282 -15.61 0.66 -7.57
N GLY A 283 -15.06 1.29 -6.52
CA GLY A 283 -14.71 0.59 -5.29
C GLY A 283 -15.87 0.39 -4.30
N TRP A 284 -16.90 1.24 -4.39
CA TRP A 284 -17.93 1.40 -3.36
C TRP A 284 -19.27 1.78 -4.00
N PRO A 285 -20.39 1.10 -3.71
CA PRO A 285 -21.68 1.40 -4.35
C PRO A 285 -22.10 2.87 -4.17
N LEU A 286 -22.36 3.56 -5.28
CA LEU A 286 -22.84 4.95 -5.26
C LEU A 286 -24.36 4.96 -5.38
N GLY A 287 -25.04 5.55 -4.40
CA GLY A 287 -26.49 5.71 -4.44
C GLY A 287 -26.97 6.65 -5.55
N LYS A 288 -28.15 6.40 -6.10
CA LYS A 288 -28.80 7.25 -7.14
C LYS A 288 -28.91 8.74 -6.80
N ASP A 289 -28.97 9.06 -5.51
CA ASP A 289 -29.14 10.42 -5.00
C ASP A 289 -27.80 11.17 -4.80
N ARG A 290 -26.67 10.49 -4.99
CA ARG A 290 -25.34 11.11 -5.00
C ARG A 290 -25.17 11.94 -6.29
N THR A 291 -24.45 13.05 -6.18
CA THR A 291 -24.11 13.95 -7.27
C THR A 291 -22.67 13.69 -7.70
N MET A 292 -22.46 13.50 -9.00
CA MET A 292 -21.15 13.33 -9.64
C MET A 292 -20.78 14.60 -10.40
N THR A 293 -19.57 15.10 -10.15
CA THR A 293 -18.97 16.22 -10.86
C THR A 293 -17.85 15.69 -11.75
N TRP A 294 -17.98 15.87 -13.07
CA TRP A 294 -16.98 15.52 -14.07
C TRP A 294 -16.32 16.79 -14.58
N ARG A 295 -15.00 16.93 -14.44
CA ARG A 295 -14.23 18.06 -14.96
C ARG A 295 -13.20 17.58 -15.97
N ARG A 296 -13.25 18.07 -17.21
CA ARG A 296 -12.32 17.63 -18.27
C ARG A 296 -10.90 18.10 -18.00
N VAL A 297 -9.96 17.21 -18.23
CA VAL A 297 -8.53 17.36 -17.99
C VAL A 297 -7.77 17.01 -19.27
N VAL A 298 -6.70 17.75 -19.57
CA VAL A 298 -5.69 17.37 -20.58
C VAL A 298 -4.42 17.00 -19.80
N PRO A 299 -4.21 15.71 -19.47
CA PRO A 299 -3.15 15.33 -18.54
C PRO A 299 -1.76 15.42 -19.17
N VAL A 300 -0.74 15.55 -18.32
CA VAL A 300 0.64 15.32 -18.76
C VAL A 300 0.86 13.81 -18.98
N HIS A 301 1.58 13.49 -20.06
CA HIS A 301 1.79 12.14 -20.56
C HIS A 301 3.27 11.79 -20.66
N ASP A 302 3.64 10.56 -20.34
CA ASP A 302 4.91 9.95 -20.76
C ASP A 302 6.14 10.80 -20.34
N VAL A 303 6.24 11.05 -19.03
CA VAL A 303 7.34 11.81 -18.42
C VAL A 303 8.15 10.87 -17.52
N THR A 304 9.45 10.73 -17.77
CA THR A 304 10.31 9.85 -16.96
C THR A 304 11.38 10.68 -16.23
N VAL A 305 11.63 10.41 -14.95
CA VAL A 305 12.74 11.01 -14.20
C VAL A 305 13.58 9.92 -13.56
N SER A 306 14.89 9.87 -13.89
CA SER A 306 15.79 8.83 -13.41
C SER A 306 17.14 9.33 -12.88
N ASN A 307 17.79 8.47 -12.07
CA ASN A 307 19.20 8.57 -11.65
C ASN A 307 19.56 9.89 -10.96
N LEU A 308 18.75 10.35 -10.01
CA LEU A 308 18.93 11.65 -9.34
C LEU A 308 19.36 11.45 -7.88
N LYS A 309 20.37 12.19 -7.42
CA LYS A 309 20.61 12.40 -5.98
C LYS A 309 20.07 13.78 -5.61
N PHE A 310 19.27 13.88 -4.55
CA PHE A 310 18.67 15.14 -4.11
C PHE A 310 19.02 15.45 -2.66
N LEU A 311 19.59 16.63 -2.42
CA LEU A 311 19.79 17.17 -1.07
C LEU A 311 18.81 18.32 -0.85
N GLY A 312 17.82 18.08 0.02
CA GLY A 312 16.82 19.07 0.39
C GLY A 312 17.37 20.18 1.28
N THR A 313 16.61 21.27 1.32
CA THR A 313 16.85 22.45 2.16
C THR A 313 15.56 22.84 2.89
N GLY A 314 15.69 23.60 3.98
CA GLY A 314 14.56 24.07 4.77
C GLY A 314 14.02 23.07 5.79
N THR A 315 13.25 23.58 6.75
CA THR A 315 12.77 22.83 7.92
C THR A 315 11.29 23.07 8.23
N ASP A 316 10.59 23.78 7.35
CA ASP A 316 9.18 24.15 7.49
C ASP A 316 8.46 24.12 6.12
N GLU A 317 7.13 24.34 6.15
CA GLU A 317 6.26 24.28 4.97
C GLU A 317 6.65 25.26 3.84
N TYR A 318 7.34 26.37 4.15
CA TYR A 318 7.72 27.41 3.19
C TYR A 318 9.14 27.20 2.65
N THR A 319 10.10 26.99 3.55
CA THR A 319 11.53 26.84 3.20
C THR A 319 11.86 25.47 2.64
N GLY A 320 11.03 24.46 2.95
CA GLY A 320 11.20 23.07 2.55
C GLY A 320 11.25 22.85 1.04
N SER A 321 12.19 22.00 0.59
CA SER A 321 12.33 21.60 -0.82
C SER A 321 12.21 20.08 -1.03
N HIS A 322 11.82 19.72 -2.26
CA HIS A 322 11.77 18.36 -2.80
C HIS A 322 11.89 18.43 -4.35
N PRO A 323 12.33 17.37 -5.04
CA PRO A 323 12.68 17.46 -6.46
C PRO A 323 11.47 17.46 -7.39
N LEU A 324 10.43 16.66 -7.08
CA LEU A 324 9.51 16.19 -8.10
C LEU A 324 8.05 16.07 -7.63
N ALA A 325 7.14 16.70 -8.38
CA ALA A 325 5.69 16.57 -8.21
C ALA A 325 4.99 16.28 -9.56
N PHE A 326 3.90 15.51 -9.50
CA PHE A 326 3.02 15.22 -10.62
C PHE A 326 1.55 15.45 -10.24
N GLU A 327 0.82 16.23 -11.04
CA GLU A 327 -0.64 16.33 -10.93
C GLU A 327 -1.35 16.21 -12.28
N TYR A 328 -2.46 15.47 -12.34
CA TYR A 328 -3.20 15.20 -13.58
C TYR A 328 -2.29 14.56 -14.63
N ALA A 329 -1.79 13.36 -14.31
CA ALA A 329 -0.63 12.75 -14.97
C ALA A 329 -0.86 11.28 -15.33
N VAL A 330 -0.36 10.86 -16.50
CA VAL A 330 -0.57 9.51 -17.08
C VAL A 330 0.78 8.96 -17.56
N ARG A 331 1.20 7.79 -17.07
CA ARG A 331 2.52 7.19 -17.40
C ARG A 331 3.67 8.15 -17.12
N CYS A 332 3.70 8.65 -15.89
CA CYS A 332 4.75 9.54 -15.41
C CYS A 332 5.62 8.81 -14.38
N ASP A 333 6.73 8.25 -14.84
CA ASP A 333 7.51 7.24 -14.13
C ASP A 333 8.77 7.80 -13.46
N VAL A 334 9.14 7.21 -12.33
CA VAL A 334 10.27 7.65 -11.52
C VAL A 334 11.14 6.47 -11.11
N ASP A 335 12.46 6.59 -11.29
CA ASP A 335 13.40 5.48 -11.13
C ASP A 335 14.74 5.93 -10.50
N HIS A 336 15.31 5.17 -9.56
CA HIS A 336 16.61 5.46 -8.93
C HIS A 336 16.78 6.92 -8.43
N ILE A 337 15.83 7.42 -7.61
CA ILE A 337 15.91 8.74 -6.96
C ILE A 337 16.36 8.61 -5.51
N ASP A 338 17.48 9.25 -5.16
CA ASP A 338 18.20 9.14 -3.91
C ASP A 338 18.06 10.44 -3.09
N GLY A 339 17.00 10.54 -2.29
CA GLY A 339 16.67 11.71 -1.48
C GLY A 339 17.34 11.73 -0.10
N THR A 340 17.79 12.91 0.33
CA THR A 340 18.19 13.17 1.72
C THR A 340 17.72 14.56 2.16
N GLY A 341 17.17 14.69 3.38
CA GLY A 341 16.84 16.00 3.95
C GLY A 341 15.68 16.77 3.27
N THR A 342 14.75 16.09 2.59
CA THR A 342 13.54 16.76 2.08
C THR A 342 12.61 17.12 3.23
N PHE A 343 11.83 18.19 3.08
CA PHE A 343 10.69 18.45 3.97
C PHE A 343 9.43 17.80 3.41
N TRP A 344 9.04 18.18 2.21
CA TRP A 344 7.92 17.62 1.44
C TRP A 344 8.27 16.24 0.83
N PRO A 345 7.31 15.51 0.23
CA PRO A 345 7.54 14.16 -0.30
C PRO A 345 8.60 14.13 -1.39
N LEU A 346 9.45 13.10 -1.41
CA LEU A 346 10.50 12.98 -2.44
C LEU A 346 9.88 12.86 -3.85
N ILE A 347 8.74 12.16 -3.96
CA ILE A 347 7.86 12.13 -5.13
C ILE A 347 6.42 12.43 -4.70
N GLN A 348 5.92 13.63 -5.03
CA GLN A 348 4.51 13.99 -4.81
C GLN A 348 3.64 13.58 -6.00
N ARG A 349 2.50 12.92 -5.76
CA ARG A 349 1.52 12.55 -6.81
C ARG A 349 0.08 12.85 -6.39
N ARG A 350 -0.67 13.57 -7.24
CA ARG A 350 -2.14 13.67 -7.12
C ARG A 350 -2.84 13.52 -8.47
N TRP A 351 -3.99 12.85 -8.54
CA TRP A 351 -4.67 12.56 -9.83
C TRP A 351 -3.73 11.89 -10.86
N ASN A 352 -2.91 10.92 -10.44
CA ASN A 352 -1.98 10.19 -11.32
C ASN A 352 -2.56 8.82 -11.72
N THR A 353 -2.22 8.30 -12.91
CA THR A 353 -2.60 6.95 -13.34
C THR A 353 -1.53 6.25 -14.19
N TYR A 354 -1.48 4.91 -14.10
CA TYR A 354 -0.57 4.04 -14.86
C TYR A 354 0.91 4.42 -14.69
N TYR A 355 1.38 4.57 -13.46
CA TYR A 355 2.71 5.11 -13.16
C TYR A 355 3.52 4.17 -12.26
N SER A 356 4.85 4.34 -12.27
CA SER A 356 5.76 3.65 -11.35
C SER A 356 6.64 4.59 -10.53
N THR A 357 7.07 4.12 -9.37
CA THR A 357 8.13 4.70 -8.53
C THR A 357 9.03 3.56 -8.06
N VAL A 358 10.22 3.44 -8.66
CA VAL A 358 11.07 2.24 -8.56
C VAL A 358 12.47 2.58 -8.05
N SER A 359 13.07 1.71 -7.24
CA SER A 359 14.47 1.82 -6.76
C SER A 359 14.83 3.15 -6.07
N CYS A 360 13.82 3.88 -5.59
CA CYS A 360 14.02 5.18 -4.92
C CYS A 360 14.34 5.01 -3.43
N MET A 361 15.05 5.97 -2.83
CA MET A 361 15.39 5.99 -1.42
C MET A 361 15.17 7.37 -0.79
N LEU A 362 14.66 7.44 0.45
CA LEU A 362 14.64 8.67 1.26
C LEU A 362 15.32 8.45 2.61
N LYS A 363 16.26 9.34 2.96
CA LYS A 363 17.00 9.31 4.22
C LYS A 363 16.82 10.62 4.99
N ASN A 364 16.49 10.52 6.28
CA ASN A 364 16.48 11.65 7.23
C ASN A 364 15.79 12.94 6.70
N PRO A 365 14.50 12.91 6.35
CA PRO A 365 13.75 14.13 6.03
C PRO A 365 13.73 15.11 7.22
N THR A 366 13.58 16.41 6.95
CA THR A 366 13.67 17.47 7.99
C THR A 366 12.42 17.59 8.86
N SER A 367 11.33 16.91 8.51
CA SER A 367 10.15 16.73 9.35
C SER A 367 9.53 15.35 9.14
N VAL A 368 9.06 14.74 10.22
CA VAL A 368 8.25 13.50 10.21
C VAL A 368 6.93 13.63 10.98
N THR A 369 6.60 14.84 11.45
CA THR A 369 5.41 15.11 12.28
C THR A 369 4.40 16.01 11.58
N TRP A 370 4.81 16.78 10.56
CA TRP A 370 3.93 17.64 9.78
C TRP A 370 3.15 16.83 8.72
N GLY A 371 1.90 17.22 8.44
CA GLY A 371 1.05 16.55 7.44
C GLY A 371 1.64 16.67 6.03
N GLY A 372 1.77 15.57 5.30
CA GLY A 372 2.43 15.56 3.99
C GLY A 372 3.97 15.67 4.03
N ALA A 373 4.61 15.80 5.20
CA ALA A 373 6.06 15.96 5.31
C ALA A 373 6.79 14.65 5.65
N GLY A 374 7.94 14.43 5.01
CA GLY A 374 8.86 13.32 5.27
C GLY A 374 8.49 11.99 4.60
N TYR A 375 7.86 12.03 3.43
CA TYR A 375 7.38 10.84 2.72
C TYR A 375 8.32 10.51 1.55
N LEU A 376 8.59 9.23 1.25
CA LEU A 376 9.24 8.88 -0.03
C LEU A 376 8.27 9.12 -1.20
N THR A 377 7.05 8.60 -1.12
CA THR A 377 5.97 9.00 -2.04
C THR A 377 4.62 9.14 -1.34
N GLN A 378 3.92 10.23 -1.69
CA GLN A 378 2.51 10.42 -1.37
C GLN A 378 1.68 10.33 -2.65
N GLN A 379 0.60 9.56 -2.61
CA GLN A 379 -0.24 9.26 -3.76
C GLN A 379 -1.70 9.54 -3.44
N ILE A 380 -2.24 10.61 -4.01
CA ILE A 380 -3.55 11.17 -3.70
C ILE A 380 -4.47 11.04 -4.93
N TYR A 381 -5.63 10.38 -4.81
CA TYR A 381 -6.59 10.23 -5.93
C TYR A 381 -6.01 9.46 -7.14
N CYS A 382 -5.06 8.57 -6.88
CA CYS A 382 -4.27 7.85 -7.88
C CYS A 382 -4.88 6.49 -8.27
N LEU A 383 -4.57 6.03 -9.48
CA LEU A 383 -4.94 4.71 -9.99
C LEU A 383 -3.75 3.96 -10.58
N TYR A 384 -3.78 2.62 -10.56
CA TYR A 384 -2.86 1.76 -11.32
C TYR A 384 -1.37 2.11 -11.10
N GLY A 385 -1.00 2.37 -9.85
CA GLY A 385 0.35 2.74 -9.43
C GLY A 385 1.18 1.53 -8.97
N TYR A 386 2.47 1.53 -9.30
CA TYR A 386 3.43 0.50 -8.89
C TYR A 386 4.62 1.12 -8.14
N VAL A 387 4.78 0.79 -6.86
CA VAL A 387 5.91 1.26 -6.03
C VAL A 387 6.78 0.06 -5.67
N ALA A 388 8.06 0.05 -6.07
CA ALA A 388 8.88 -1.16 -5.97
C ALA A 388 10.36 -0.92 -5.65
N ASN A 389 10.98 -1.84 -4.91
CA ASN A 389 12.41 -1.80 -4.54
C ASN A 389 12.81 -0.49 -3.80
N CYS A 390 11.84 0.18 -3.17
CA CYS A 390 12.06 1.46 -2.50
C CYS A 390 12.47 1.30 -1.03
N HIS A 391 13.31 2.20 -0.53
CA HIS A 391 13.83 2.16 0.83
C HIS A 391 13.67 3.49 1.58
N THR A 392 13.39 3.46 2.88
CA THR A 392 13.41 4.67 3.72
C THR A 392 14.17 4.48 5.01
N ALA A 393 14.91 5.48 5.45
CA ALA A 393 15.55 5.50 6.77
C ALA A 393 15.17 6.77 7.55
N ASN A 394 14.59 6.59 8.74
CA ASN A 394 14.08 7.65 9.63
C ASN A 394 13.07 8.60 8.95
N ALA A 395 12.32 8.10 7.97
CA ALA A 395 11.27 8.83 7.28
C ALA A 395 9.92 8.65 7.99
N ARG A 396 8.92 9.46 7.63
CA ARG A 396 7.56 9.31 8.14
C ARG A 396 6.87 8.12 7.48
N HIS A 397 6.75 8.18 6.15
CA HIS A 397 6.06 7.20 5.32
C HIS A 397 6.92 6.85 4.10
N LEU A 398 6.98 5.58 3.72
CA LEU A 398 7.55 5.15 2.43
C LEU A 398 6.48 5.32 1.34
N ASN A 399 5.29 4.80 1.61
CA ASN A 399 4.14 4.85 0.71
C ASN A 399 2.88 5.23 1.50
N ASP A 400 2.36 6.44 1.24
CA ASP A 400 0.98 6.80 1.57
C ASP A 400 0.08 6.72 0.34
N PHE A 401 -1.05 6.03 0.47
CA PHE A 401 -2.19 6.12 -0.43
C PHE A 401 -3.36 6.84 0.25
N THR A 402 -3.68 8.03 -0.26
CA THR A 402 -4.90 8.77 0.08
C THR A 402 -5.88 8.61 -1.06
N ALA A 403 -7.05 8.02 -0.80
CA ALA A 403 -8.13 7.79 -1.77
C ALA A 403 -7.64 7.28 -3.14
N SER A 404 -6.75 6.28 -3.14
CA SER A 404 -6.17 5.68 -4.35
C SER A 404 -6.62 4.23 -4.53
N ALA A 405 -6.48 3.65 -5.72
CA ALA A 405 -6.94 2.28 -5.98
C ALA A 405 -6.22 1.51 -7.10
N TYR A 406 -6.31 0.18 -7.07
CA TYR A 406 -5.65 -0.74 -8.02
C TYR A 406 -4.12 -0.58 -8.06
N CYS A 407 -3.49 -0.36 -6.91
CA CYS A 407 -2.06 -0.13 -6.79
C CYS A 407 -1.33 -1.29 -6.11
N LEU A 408 -0.04 -1.45 -6.43
CA LEU A 408 0.85 -2.50 -5.92
C LEU A 408 2.10 -1.87 -5.26
N VAL A 409 2.49 -2.38 -4.10
CA VAL A 409 3.73 -2.03 -3.39
C VAL A 409 4.55 -3.30 -3.13
N GLU A 410 5.75 -3.38 -3.71
CA GLU A 410 6.53 -4.62 -3.77
C GLU A 410 8.01 -4.45 -3.36
N ASN A 411 8.51 -5.31 -2.47
CA ASN A 411 9.92 -5.34 -2.05
C ASN A 411 10.42 -3.97 -1.54
N CYS A 412 9.60 -3.31 -0.72
CA CYS A 412 9.84 -2.00 -0.12
C CYS A 412 10.12 -2.09 1.39
N HIS A 413 11.12 -1.36 1.89
CA HIS A 413 11.63 -1.52 3.25
C HIS A 413 11.86 -0.20 3.99
N GLY A 414 11.30 -0.07 5.19
CA GLY A 414 11.47 1.09 6.06
C GLY A 414 12.26 0.78 7.33
N ASP A 415 13.38 1.48 7.53
CA ASP A 415 14.20 1.52 8.73
C ASP A 415 13.87 2.77 9.57
N GLY A 416 13.94 2.67 10.91
CA GLY A 416 13.49 3.74 11.81
C GLY A 416 11.96 3.95 11.73
N ASP A 417 11.22 2.85 11.59
CA ASP A 417 9.82 2.78 11.13
C ASP A 417 8.73 3.27 12.11
N ASP A 418 9.10 3.99 13.18
CA ASP A 418 8.20 4.36 14.28
C ASP A 418 7.02 5.28 13.88
N GLN A 419 7.02 5.82 12.65
CA GLN A 419 5.96 6.68 12.11
C GLN A 419 5.08 6.00 11.04
N GLY A 420 5.37 4.74 10.67
CA GLY A 420 4.58 3.95 9.73
C GLY A 420 4.96 4.11 8.25
N PRO A 421 5.92 3.34 7.73
CA PRO A 421 6.26 3.32 6.31
C PRO A 421 5.09 3.05 5.36
N PHE A 422 4.07 2.30 5.76
CA PHE A 422 2.92 1.97 4.90
C PHE A 422 1.61 2.50 5.50
N VAL A 423 0.96 3.42 4.78
CA VAL A 423 -0.25 4.11 5.23
C VAL A 423 -1.35 4.11 4.16
N THR A 424 -2.60 3.98 4.62
CA THR A 424 -3.75 4.63 3.94
C THR A 424 -4.44 5.61 4.88
N HIS A 425 -4.86 6.77 4.35
CA HIS A 425 -5.56 7.78 5.15
C HIS A 425 -6.99 7.32 5.53
N GLY A 426 -7.64 6.49 4.71
CA GLY A 426 -8.98 5.96 4.97
C GLY A 426 -10.08 6.71 4.24
N GLN A 427 -9.75 7.25 3.07
CA GLN A 427 -10.62 8.07 2.25
C GLN A 427 -11.15 7.25 1.06
N TYR A 428 -11.69 6.06 1.36
CA TYR A 428 -12.24 5.11 0.38
C TYR A 428 -11.18 4.61 -0.62
N GLU A 429 -9.98 4.28 -0.12
CA GLU A 429 -9.00 3.49 -0.87
C GLU A 429 -9.53 2.06 -1.11
N HIS A 430 -9.16 1.42 -2.22
CA HIS A 430 -9.53 0.03 -2.45
C HIS A 430 -8.62 -0.73 -3.44
N ASP A 431 -8.69 -2.06 -3.41
CA ASP A 431 -7.96 -2.95 -4.32
C ASP A 431 -6.45 -2.67 -4.31
N LEU A 432 -5.87 -2.59 -3.11
CA LEU A 432 -4.45 -2.34 -2.87
C LEU A 432 -3.73 -3.65 -2.54
N THR A 433 -2.54 -3.86 -3.10
CA THR A 433 -1.69 -5.02 -2.78
C THR A 433 -0.33 -4.59 -2.25
N TYR A 434 0.11 -5.21 -1.15
CA TYR A 434 1.43 -5.07 -0.57
C TYR A 434 2.09 -6.46 -0.53
N THR A 435 3.32 -6.61 -1.04
CA THR A 435 4.00 -7.93 -1.10
C THR A 435 5.51 -7.84 -0.84
N GLY A 436 6.04 -8.68 0.06
CA GLY A 436 7.48 -8.78 0.32
C GLY A 436 8.11 -7.56 1.01
N ASN A 437 7.29 -6.74 1.67
CA ASN A 437 7.71 -5.47 2.26
C ASN A 437 8.12 -5.61 3.74
N SER A 438 8.81 -4.61 4.30
CA SER A 438 9.03 -4.54 5.76
C SER A 438 8.92 -3.14 6.36
N GLY A 439 8.32 -3.05 7.55
CA GLY A 439 8.07 -1.83 8.30
C GLY A 439 6.62 -1.70 8.78
N LEU A 440 6.39 -0.87 9.80
CA LEU A 440 5.09 -0.59 10.41
C LEU A 440 4.00 -0.23 9.37
N MET A 441 2.80 -0.80 9.53
CA MET A 441 1.71 -0.69 8.57
C MET A 441 0.37 -0.32 9.24
N THR A 442 -0.28 0.74 8.76
CA THR A 442 -1.59 1.17 9.28
C THR A 442 -2.56 1.57 8.15
N PHE A 443 -3.80 1.12 8.24
CA PHE A 443 -4.86 1.44 7.27
C PHE A 443 -5.99 2.23 7.91
N ALA A 444 -6.53 3.18 7.14
CA ALA A 444 -7.56 4.13 7.56
C ALA A 444 -7.19 4.96 8.81
N ASN A 445 -5.93 5.40 8.91
CA ASN A 445 -5.36 5.92 10.15
C ASN A 445 -5.72 7.40 10.46
N SER A 446 -6.18 8.17 9.47
CA SER A 446 -6.27 9.64 9.58
C SER A 446 -7.59 10.17 10.18
N GLY A 447 -8.47 9.27 10.62
CA GLY A 447 -9.63 9.60 11.45
C GLY A 447 -10.89 10.05 10.69
N ALA A 448 -11.97 10.22 11.44
CA ALA A 448 -13.33 10.24 10.91
C ALA A 448 -13.63 11.34 9.88
N ALA A 449 -12.89 12.46 9.90
CA ALA A 449 -13.04 13.55 8.94
C ALA A 449 -12.76 13.12 7.47
N TRP A 450 -12.05 12.01 7.28
CA TRP A 450 -11.74 11.41 5.97
C TRP A 450 -12.67 10.23 5.61
N GLY A 451 -13.51 9.78 6.55
CA GLY A 451 -14.36 8.58 6.46
C GLY A 451 -13.83 7.36 7.21
N SER A 452 -12.51 7.21 7.28
CA SER A 452 -11.83 6.04 7.88
C SER A 452 -12.31 4.70 7.31
N ALA A 453 -12.39 4.57 5.98
CA ALA A 453 -12.82 3.36 5.27
C ALA A 453 -11.88 2.99 4.11
N ALA A 454 -11.59 1.70 3.96
CA ALA A 454 -10.86 1.14 2.82
C ALA A 454 -11.27 -0.33 2.56
N LYS A 455 -11.12 -0.84 1.33
CA LYS A 455 -11.69 -2.15 0.92
C LYS A 455 -10.76 -3.02 0.05
N ARG A 456 -10.85 -4.35 0.16
CA ARG A 456 -10.08 -5.32 -0.66
C ARG A 456 -8.57 -5.07 -0.62
N ILE A 457 -8.02 -4.84 0.58
CA ILE A 457 -6.57 -4.71 0.77
C ILE A 457 -5.97 -6.12 0.96
N THR A 458 -4.91 -6.42 0.21
CA THR A 458 -4.14 -7.67 0.33
C THR A 458 -2.71 -7.37 0.78
N VAL A 459 -2.22 -8.08 1.81
CA VAL A 459 -0.84 -7.98 2.30
C VAL A 459 -0.21 -9.37 2.33
N ARG A 460 0.99 -9.50 1.75
CA ARG A 460 1.72 -10.76 1.61
C ARG A 460 3.16 -10.64 2.07
N LYS A 461 3.70 -11.65 2.77
CA LYS A 461 5.14 -11.77 3.09
C LYS A 461 5.69 -10.49 3.74
N HIS A 462 5.02 -10.02 4.79
CA HIS A 462 5.25 -8.69 5.36
C HIS A 462 5.76 -8.78 6.80
N VAL A 463 6.90 -8.16 7.09
CA VAL A 463 7.47 -8.12 8.45
C VAL A 463 7.34 -6.71 9.02
N CYS A 464 6.71 -6.55 10.18
CA CYS A 464 6.47 -5.23 10.77
C CYS A 464 6.59 -5.22 12.29
N SER A 465 6.85 -4.02 12.83
CA SER A 465 6.80 -3.79 14.27
C SER A 465 5.36 -3.68 14.80
N TRP A 466 4.39 -3.29 13.97
CA TRP A 466 2.98 -3.12 14.35
C TRP A 466 2.10 -3.14 13.09
N PHE A 467 0.93 -3.77 13.17
CA PHE A 467 -0.07 -3.83 12.10
C PHE A 467 -1.46 -3.40 12.60
N VAL A 468 -2.06 -2.37 11.97
CA VAL A 468 -3.39 -1.86 12.36
C VAL A 468 -4.32 -1.67 11.15
N ALA A 469 -5.41 -2.42 11.12
CA ALA A 469 -6.45 -2.39 10.09
C ALA A 469 -7.85 -2.44 10.71
N ARG A 470 -8.12 -1.57 11.70
CA ARG A 470 -9.22 -1.72 12.68
C ARG A 470 -10.50 -0.93 12.41
N VAL A 471 -10.51 0.07 11.53
CA VAL A 471 -11.67 0.95 11.28
C VAL A 471 -12.14 0.81 9.84
N ARG A 472 -13.38 0.36 9.66
CA ARG A 472 -14.08 0.13 8.37
C ARG A 472 -13.18 -0.42 7.25
N ILE A 473 -12.27 -1.34 7.60
CA ILE A 473 -11.47 -2.10 6.63
C ILE A 473 -12.27 -3.33 6.24
N THR A 474 -12.81 -3.32 5.02
CA THR A 474 -13.65 -4.39 4.48
C THR A 474 -12.80 -5.29 3.56
N ASP A 475 -13.02 -6.61 3.58
CA ASP A 475 -12.35 -7.58 2.70
C ASP A 475 -10.80 -7.61 2.82
N LEU A 476 -10.25 -7.48 4.04
CA LEU A 476 -8.81 -7.62 4.29
C LEU A 476 -8.31 -9.05 3.99
N THR A 477 -7.14 -9.19 3.36
CA THR A 477 -6.47 -10.48 3.16
C THR A 477 -5.02 -10.39 3.62
N LEU A 478 -4.59 -11.22 4.58
CA LEU A 478 -3.20 -11.32 5.06
C LEU A 478 -2.65 -12.73 4.81
N GLU A 479 -1.46 -12.83 4.21
CA GLU A 479 -0.75 -14.11 3.96
C GLU A 479 0.73 -13.97 4.36
N ASP A 480 1.24 -14.79 5.28
CA ASP A 480 2.63 -14.70 5.77
C ASP A 480 2.98 -13.28 6.26
N VAL A 481 2.21 -12.79 7.23
CA VAL A 481 2.40 -11.47 7.86
C VAL A 481 2.87 -11.68 9.29
N GLN A 482 4.04 -11.14 9.61
CA GLN A 482 4.74 -11.37 10.89
C GLN A 482 4.87 -10.05 11.64
N VAL A 483 4.27 -9.97 12.83
CA VAL A 483 4.31 -8.78 13.69
C VAL A 483 5.19 -9.04 14.90
N ILE A 484 6.32 -8.32 15.00
CA ILE A 484 7.39 -8.58 15.96
C ILE A 484 7.62 -7.33 16.82
N GLY A 485 7.40 -7.45 18.13
CA GLY A 485 7.61 -6.36 19.08
C GLY A 485 9.08 -5.97 19.20
N LYS A 486 9.33 -4.66 19.28
CA LYS A 486 10.67 -4.06 19.45
C LYS A 486 10.73 -3.23 20.75
N PRO A 487 11.75 -3.40 21.62
CA PRO A 487 11.81 -2.71 22.91
C PRO A 487 11.80 -1.17 22.87
N SER A 488 12.06 -0.56 21.70
CA SER A 488 12.03 0.89 21.51
C SER A 488 10.63 1.46 21.29
N LEU A 489 9.61 0.63 20.98
CA LEU A 489 8.26 1.07 20.64
C LEU A 489 7.22 0.34 21.50
N ALA A 490 6.68 1.04 22.49
CA ALA A 490 5.64 0.49 23.37
C ALA A 490 4.37 0.15 22.57
N GLY A 491 3.80 -1.04 22.79
CA GLY A 491 2.63 -1.55 22.05
C GLY A 491 2.94 -2.16 20.68
N SER A 492 4.22 -2.28 20.31
CA SER A 492 4.65 -3.05 19.13
C SER A 492 4.52 -4.57 19.37
N GLY A 493 4.41 -5.35 18.29
CA GLY A 493 4.08 -6.78 18.31
C GLY A 493 2.59 -7.09 18.21
N MET A 494 1.73 -6.05 18.13
CA MET A 494 0.28 -6.16 18.02
C MET A 494 -0.22 -6.26 16.58
N LEU A 495 -1.06 -7.26 16.31
CA LEU A 495 -1.90 -7.34 15.12
C LEU A 495 -3.35 -6.95 15.48
N TRP A 496 -3.85 -5.86 14.91
CA TRP A 496 -5.23 -5.39 15.14
C TRP A 496 -6.03 -5.33 13.84
N ILE A 497 -7.10 -6.12 13.73
CA ILE A 497 -7.95 -6.23 12.52
C ILE A 497 -9.43 -5.86 12.76
N ASN A 498 -10.10 -5.46 11.68
CA ASN A 498 -11.56 -5.29 11.59
C ASN A 498 -12.23 -6.61 11.16
N ALA A 499 -13.24 -7.08 11.89
CA ALA A 499 -14.02 -8.28 11.58
C ALA A 499 -15.08 -7.99 10.51
N ASP A 500 -14.64 -7.67 9.29
CA ASP A 500 -15.52 -7.38 8.14
C ASP A 500 -14.99 -8.09 6.88
N GLY A 501 -15.07 -9.42 6.89
CA GLY A 501 -14.59 -10.28 5.81
C GLY A 501 -13.07 -10.50 5.79
N ALA A 502 -12.39 -10.28 6.92
CA ALA A 502 -10.95 -10.42 7.04
C ALA A 502 -10.52 -11.90 6.98
N GLN A 503 -9.53 -12.22 6.12
CA GLN A 503 -8.99 -13.57 5.97
C GLN A 503 -7.48 -13.58 6.18
N LEU A 504 -7.02 -14.35 7.16
CA LEU A 504 -5.61 -14.44 7.57
C LEU A 504 -5.09 -15.87 7.36
N ARG A 505 -3.88 -16.02 6.84
CA ARG A 505 -3.19 -17.32 6.66
C ARG A 505 -1.69 -17.18 6.95
N GLY A 506 -1.11 -18.07 7.76
CA GLY A 506 0.33 -18.03 8.03
C GLY A 506 0.80 -16.81 8.82
N CYS A 507 -0.10 -16.14 9.55
CA CYS A 507 0.20 -14.88 10.23
C CYS A 507 0.74 -15.12 11.65
N THR A 508 1.57 -14.21 12.14
CA THR A 508 2.08 -14.25 13.52
C THR A 508 2.05 -12.88 14.20
N ALA A 509 1.89 -12.89 15.53
CA ALA A 509 2.03 -11.70 16.38
C ALA A 509 2.69 -12.08 17.71
N SER A 510 3.71 -11.32 18.14
CA SER A 510 4.50 -11.63 19.34
C SER A 510 3.99 -11.03 20.64
N ASP A 511 3.12 -10.00 20.58
CA ASP A 511 2.56 -9.32 21.75
C ASP A 511 1.07 -9.68 21.96
N THR A 512 0.25 -9.48 20.91
CA THR A 512 -1.20 -9.75 20.95
C THR A 512 -1.85 -9.77 19.55
N LEU A 513 -2.97 -10.48 19.45
CA LEU A 513 -3.98 -10.34 18.39
C LEU A 513 -5.26 -9.77 18.98
N VAL A 514 -5.79 -8.69 18.40
CA VAL A 514 -7.07 -8.09 18.80
C VAL A 514 -7.98 -7.87 17.59
N ILE A 515 -9.23 -8.31 17.73
CA ILE A 515 -10.27 -8.30 16.71
C ILE A 515 -11.42 -7.41 17.18
N THR A 516 -11.77 -6.41 16.36
CA THR A 516 -12.86 -5.47 16.63
C THR A 516 -13.76 -5.34 15.41
N GLN A 517 -14.98 -4.81 15.54
CA GLN A 517 -15.86 -4.62 14.39
C GLN A 517 -16.39 -3.19 14.31
N ALA A 518 -16.02 -2.49 13.25
CA ALA A 518 -16.44 -1.12 12.92
C ALA A 518 -17.31 -1.04 11.66
N SER A 519 -17.57 -2.18 10.99
CA SER A 519 -18.41 -2.31 9.80
C SER A 519 -18.85 -3.76 9.57
N ASP A 520 -19.85 -3.94 8.71
CA ASP A 520 -20.46 -5.21 8.31
C ASP A 520 -20.80 -5.23 6.80
N ASN A 521 -19.91 -4.66 5.98
CA ASN A 521 -20.10 -4.50 4.54
C ASN A 521 -19.77 -5.76 3.71
N SER A 522 -19.05 -6.73 4.28
CA SER A 522 -18.55 -7.89 3.55
C SER A 522 -19.50 -9.10 3.58
N ALA A 523 -19.55 -9.81 2.46
CA ALA A 523 -20.14 -11.15 2.36
C ALA A 523 -19.11 -12.29 2.61
N ARG A 524 -17.83 -11.98 2.83
CA ARG A 524 -16.80 -12.97 3.19
C ARG A 524 -16.92 -13.32 4.69
N PRO A 525 -16.69 -14.58 5.09
CA PRO A 525 -16.53 -14.92 6.49
C PRO A 525 -15.18 -14.38 7.03
N THR A 526 -15.16 -13.99 8.31
CA THR A 526 -13.92 -13.66 9.02
C THR A 526 -13.23 -14.96 9.47
N VAL A 527 -12.07 -15.25 8.88
CA VAL A 527 -11.35 -16.54 9.05
C VAL A 527 -9.87 -16.32 9.30
N ILE A 528 -9.32 -17.03 10.27
CA ILE A 528 -7.91 -16.99 10.65
C ILE A 528 -7.37 -18.42 10.63
N ALA A 529 -6.53 -18.74 9.64
CA ALA A 529 -6.04 -20.09 9.38
C ALA A 529 -4.53 -20.22 9.56
N ASP A 530 -4.03 -21.40 9.97
CA ASP A 530 -2.60 -21.76 9.95
C ASP A 530 -1.69 -20.66 10.58
N SER A 531 -2.09 -20.07 11.71
CA SER A 531 -1.49 -18.84 12.26
C SER A 531 -1.15 -18.98 13.74
N HIS A 532 -0.13 -18.25 14.24
CA HIS A 532 0.42 -18.38 15.60
C HIS A 532 0.50 -17.03 16.33
N PHE A 533 -0.24 -16.88 17.42
CA PHE A 533 -0.30 -15.66 18.21
C PHE A 533 0.15 -15.93 19.65
N THR A 534 1.06 -15.09 20.16
CA THR A 534 1.46 -15.07 21.57
C THR A 534 0.77 -13.91 22.27
N PHE A 535 0.30 -14.11 23.51
CA PHE A 535 -0.26 -13.05 24.35
C PHE A 535 0.68 -12.73 25.52
N VAL A 536 1.27 -11.53 25.55
CA VAL A 536 2.17 -11.15 26.66
C VAL A 536 1.40 -10.86 27.96
N ALA A 537 0.22 -10.26 27.84
CA ALA A 537 -0.65 -9.88 28.96
C ALA A 537 -2.15 -10.12 28.62
N PRO A 538 -3.04 -10.27 29.63
CA PRO A 538 -4.47 -10.44 29.40
C PRO A 538 -5.14 -9.23 28.73
N GLY A 539 -5.96 -9.49 27.71
CA GLY A 539 -6.66 -8.48 26.92
C GLY A 539 -7.94 -9.01 26.25
N GLU A 540 -8.40 -8.36 25.19
CA GLU A 540 -9.57 -8.78 24.40
C GLU A 540 -9.13 -9.38 23.05
N LEU A 541 -9.40 -10.68 22.84
CA LEU A 541 -9.20 -11.32 21.54
C LEU A 541 -10.29 -10.86 20.57
N THR A 542 -11.54 -10.86 21.02
CA THR A 542 -12.66 -10.15 20.38
C THR A 542 -13.25 -9.17 21.38
N ASN A 543 -13.57 -7.94 20.96
CA ASN A 543 -14.20 -6.94 21.82
C ASN A 543 -15.74 -6.96 21.72
N ALA A 544 -16.40 -6.18 22.59
CA ALA A 544 -17.86 -6.04 22.65
C ALA A 544 -18.55 -5.58 21.35
N THR A 545 -17.81 -5.08 20.34
CA THR A 545 -18.40 -4.65 19.05
C THR A 545 -18.58 -5.78 18.06
N VAL A 546 -17.89 -6.91 18.23
CA VAL A 546 -17.92 -8.05 17.29
C VAL A 546 -19.29 -8.75 17.31
N LYS A 547 -19.95 -8.75 16.16
CA LYS A 547 -21.25 -9.39 15.91
C LYS A 547 -21.17 -10.48 14.83
N THR A 548 -20.26 -10.33 13.86
CA THR A 548 -20.03 -11.37 12.85
C THR A 548 -19.34 -12.60 13.46
N PRO A 549 -19.58 -13.82 12.93
CA PRO A 549 -18.81 -14.99 13.33
C PRO A 549 -17.31 -14.87 13.00
N VAL A 550 -16.46 -15.35 13.90
CA VAL A 550 -15.00 -15.45 13.71
C VAL A 550 -14.57 -16.91 13.81
N THR A 551 -13.87 -17.42 12.79
CA THR A 551 -13.41 -18.81 12.75
C THR A 551 -11.89 -18.90 12.75
N PHE A 552 -11.33 -19.60 13.73
CA PHE A 552 -9.94 -20.01 13.80
C PHE A 552 -9.79 -21.45 13.28
N VAL A 553 -8.80 -21.71 12.42
CA VAL A 553 -8.55 -23.01 11.79
C VAL A 553 -7.07 -23.35 11.89
N ASP A 554 -6.72 -24.46 12.53
CA ASP A 554 -5.35 -24.98 12.65
C ASP A 554 -4.35 -23.93 13.21
N THR A 555 -4.82 -23.10 14.16
CA THR A 555 -4.09 -21.98 14.77
C THR A 555 -3.49 -22.31 16.12
N VAL A 556 -2.34 -21.72 16.46
CA VAL A 556 -1.78 -21.76 17.82
C VAL A 556 -2.01 -20.41 18.52
N LEU A 557 -2.59 -20.43 19.72
CA LEU A 557 -2.76 -19.26 20.58
C LEU A 557 -2.08 -19.56 21.92
N ASP A 558 -0.94 -18.92 22.18
CA ASP A 558 -0.13 -19.17 23.38
C ASP A 558 -0.32 -18.10 24.46
N ARG A 559 -0.35 -18.54 25.71
CA ARG A 559 -0.54 -17.73 26.93
C ARG A 559 -1.93 -17.06 27.03
N VAL A 560 -3.00 -17.72 26.59
CA VAL A 560 -4.38 -17.17 26.56
C VAL A 560 -5.02 -16.91 27.94
N GLY A 561 -4.29 -17.07 29.04
CA GLY A 561 -4.82 -16.92 30.39
C GLY A 561 -5.37 -15.53 30.68
N GLY A 562 -6.61 -15.45 31.14
CA GLY A 562 -7.31 -14.20 31.43
C GLY A 562 -7.80 -13.42 30.20
N MET A 563 -7.58 -13.93 28.98
CA MET A 563 -8.08 -13.31 27.75
C MET A 563 -9.61 -13.27 27.73
N LYS A 564 -10.17 -12.28 27.04
CA LYS A 564 -11.61 -12.13 26.82
C LYS A 564 -12.00 -12.44 25.38
N ILE A 565 -13.09 -13.20 25.23
CA ILE A 565 -13.81 -13.39 23.97
C ILE A 565 -15.16 -12.68 24.13
N ALA A 566 -15.19 -11.38 23.87
CA ALA A 566 -16.37 -10.53 23.99
C ALA A 566 -17.03 -10.27 22.61
N GLY A 567 -18.18 -9.60 22.66
CA GLY A 567 -19.07 -9.41 21.50
C GLY A 567 -20.18 -10.46 21.49
N ALA A 568 -21.17 -10.28 20.61
CA ALA A 568 -22.22 -11.27 20.42
C ALA A 568 -21.82 -12.35 19.41
N GLY A 569 -20.90 -12.05 18.48
CA GLY A 569 -20.50 -12.92 17.39
C GLY A 569 -20.00 -14.29 17.85
N ALA A 570 -20.40 -15.34 17.14
CA ALA A 570 -19.96 -16.71 17.42
C ALA A 570 -18.46 -16.88 17.14
N VAL A 571 -17.74 -17.55 18.04
CA VAL A 571 -16.31 -17.84 17.88
C VAL A 571 -16.11 -19.36 17.81
N THR A 572 -15.47 -19.81 16.74
CA THR A 572 -15.18 -21.24 16.51
C THR A 572 -13.69 -21.45 16.36
N PHE A 573 -13.14 -22.44 17.06
CA PHE A 573 -11.80 -22.98 16.91
C PHE A 573 -11.89 -24.39 16.32
N ARG A 574 -11.15 -24.66 15.24
CA ARG A 574 -11.09 -25.96 14.56
C ARG A 574 -9.64 -26.38 14.43
N GLY A 575 -9.25 -27.53 14.99
CA GLY A 575 -7.85 -28.00 15.00
C GLY A 575 -6.87 -27.13 15.81
N SER A 576 -7.34 -25.99 16.36
CA SER A 576 -6.51 -25.02 17.06
C SER A 576 -5.92 -25.57 18.37
N THR A 577 -4.74 -25.09 18.73
CA THR A 577 -4.12 -25.28 20.05
C THR A 577 -4.17 -23.99 20.85
N LEU A 578 -4.69 -24.05 22.08
CA LEU A 578 -4.70 -22.94 23.04
C LEU A 578 -3.90 -23.34 24.28
N THR A 579 -2.93 -22.51 24.71
CA THR A 579 -2.09 -22.78 25.89
C THR A 579 -2.16 -21.67 26.93
N ALA A 580 -2.04 -22.02 28.21
CA ALA A 580 -1.90 -21.09 29.33
C ALA A 580 -1.00 -21.67 30.43
N ALA A 581 -0.56 -20.83 31.38
CA ALA A 581 0.15 -21.28 32.57
C ALA A 581 -0.80 -21.94 33.59
N ASP A 582 -0.28 -22.83 34.43
CA ASP A 582 -1.04 -23.62 35.42
C ASP A 582 -1.89 -22.75 36.36
N ASP A 583 -1.41 -21.55 36.71
CA ASP A 583 -2.01 -20.60 37.63
C ASP A 583 -2.90 -19.54 36.96
N ALA A 584 -2.91 -19.47 35.62
CA ALA A 584 -3.51 -18.36 34.91
C ALA A 584 -5.04 -18.32 34.97
N ALA A 585 -5.61 -17.10 34.99
CA ALA A 585 -7.06 -16.90 34.98
C ALA A 585 -7.75 -17.57 33.77
N PRO A 586 -9.02 -17.97 33.86
CA PRO A 586 -9.74 -18.54 32.73
C PRO A 586 -9.95 -17.50 31.61
N VAL A 587 -10.05 -17.99 30.37
CA VAL A 587 -10.58 -17.25 29.23
C VAL A 587 -12.06 -16.94 29.48
N VAL A 588 -12.41 -15.67 29.55
CA VAL A 588 -13.78 -15.22 29.83
C VAL A 588 -14.51 -15.01 28.50
N THR A 589 -15.61 -15.72 28.26
CA THR A 589 -16.39 -15.57 27.01
C THR A 589 -17.80 -15.03 27.24
N SER A 590 -18.19 -13.99 26.50
CA SER A 590 -19.57 -13.51 26.40
C SER A 590 -20.18 -13.65 25.00
N SER A 591 -19.46 -14.30 24.07
CA SER A 591 -19.98 -14.69 22.74
C SER A 591 -21.28 -15.49 22.84
N GLU A 592 -22.16 -15.39 21.83
CA GLU A 592 -23.38 -16.21 21.77
C GLU A 592 -23.06 -17.71 21.76
N ARG A 593 -22.01 -18.06 21.02
CA ARG A 593 -21.55 -19.43 20.84
C ARG A 593 -20.02 -19.45 20.83
N LEU A 594 -19.43 -20.21 21.72
CA LEU A 594 -18.02 -20.59 21.69
C LEU A 594 -17.93 -22.08 21.34
N ARG A 595 -17.19 -22.43 20.29
CA ARG A 595 -17.07 -23.82 19.82
C ARG A 595 -15.62 -24.23 19.63
N PHE A 596 -15.29 -25.43 20.07
CA PHE A 596 -14.03 -26.11 19.83
C PHE A 596 -14.30 -27.43 19.09
N GLU A 597 -13.68 -27.59 17.92
CA GLU A 597 -13.76 -28.78 17.07
C GLU A 597 -12.35 -29.36 16.92
N GLY A 598 -12.11 -30.61 17.32
CA GLY A 598 -10.80 -31.27 17.15
C GLY A 598 -9.61 -30.52 17.78
N SER A 599 -9.87 -29.67 18.78
CA SER A 599 -8.90 -28.67 19.29
C SER A 599 -8.11 -29.21 20.50
N THR A 600 -6.97 -28.60 20.79
CA THR A 600 -6.15 -28.92 21.97
C THR A 600 -6.12 -27.75 22.96
N LEU A 601 -6.56 -27.97 24.19
CA LEU A 601 -6.58 -26.96 25.26
C LEU A 601 -5.63 -27.38 26.38
N ARG A 602 -4.54 -26.63 26.61
CA ARG A 602 -3.54 -26.87 27.67
C ARG A 602 -3.64 -25.75 28.72
N ASN A 603 -4.28 -26.02 29.86
CA ASN A 603 -4.68 -25.05 30.88
C ASN A 603 -5.55 -23.88 30.38
N ALA A 604 -6.02 -23.90 29.13
CA ALA A 604 -6.93 -22.91 28.56
C ALA A 604 -8.36 -23.08 29.13
N ARG A 605 -8.49 -22.80 30.44
CA ARG A 605 -9.74 -22.83 31.22
C ARG A 605 -10.75 -21.82 30.66
N ILE A 606 -12.03 -22.18 30.60
CA ILE A 606 -13.10 -21.36 30.00
C ILE A 606 -14.12 -20.93 31.07
N ALA A 607 -14.49 -19.66 31.10
CA ALA A 607 -15.56 -19.12 31.93
C ALA A 607 -16.69 -18.53 31.07
N ALA A 608 -17.85 -19.18 31.05
CA ALA A 608 -19.05 -18.73 30.36
C ALA A 608 -19.69 -17.54 31.11
N ALA A 609 -19.75 -16.37 30.48
CA ALA A 609 -19.99 -15.09 31.13
C ALA A 609 -21.06 -14.19 30.45
N ARG A 610 -21.82 -14.68 29.46
CA ARG A 610 -22.93 -13.89 28.87
C ARG A 610 -24.07 -13.71 29.90
N GLY A 611 -24.71 -12.54 29.87
CA GLY A 611 -25.95 -12.27 30.63
C GLY A 611 -27.22 -12.80 29.96
N GLU A 612 -27.13 -13.14 28.67
CA GLU A 612 -28.17 -13.75 27.84
C GLU A 612 -27.79 -15.22 27.55
N ARG A 613 -28.65 -15.96 26.83
CA ARG A 613 -28.39 -17.37 26.47
C ARG A 613 -27.04 -17.54 25.76
N GLN A 614 -26.22 -18.48 26.21
CA GLN A 614 -24.89 -18.76 25.68
C GLN A 614 -24.68 -20.25 25.43
N ALA A 615 -24.09 -20.59 24.30
CA ALA A 615 -23.66 -21.95 23.98
C ALA A 615 -22.13 -22.08 24.12
N VAL A 616 -21.68 -23.15 24.78
CA VAL A 616 -20.27 -23.55 24.84
C VAL A 616 -20.18 -25.02 24.41
N GLU A 617 -19.40 -25.28 23.38
CA GLU A 617 -19.30 -26.57 22.72
C GLU A 617 -17.84 -27.03 22.64
N ILE A 618 -17.55 -28.25 23.10
CA ILE A 618 -16.25 -28.91 22.96
C ILE A 618 -16.48 -30.29 22.33
N ALA A 619 -15.99 -30.50 21.11
CA ALA A 619 -16.21 -31.71 20.32
C ALA A 619 -14.91 -32.30 19.78
N GLY A 620 -14.70 -33.61 19.91
CA GLY A 620 -13.53 -34.32 19.39
C GLY A 620 -12.17 -33.81 19.91
N SER A 621 -12.13 -33.14 21.06
CA SER A 621 -11.00 -32.28 21.49
C SER A 621 -10.21 -32.90 22.65
N ASP A 622 -8.96 -32.46 22.85
CA ASP A 622 -8.07 -32.89 23.93
C ASP A 622 -7.83 -31.74 24.90
N VAL A 623 -8.37 -31.85 26.12
CA VAL A 623 -8.33 -30.82 27.17
C VAL A 623 -7.50 -31.36 28.33
N ALA A 624 -6.46 -30.61 28.74
CA ALA A 624 -5.71 -30.90 29.95
C ALA A 624 -5.66 -29.67 30.86
N ILE A 625 -5.92 -29.87 32.14
CA ILE A 625 -5.98 -28.81 33.15
C ILE A 625 -5.23 -29.22 34.44
N LYS A 626 -4.55 -28.25 35.04
CA LYS A 626 -3.78 -28.41 36.26
C LYS A 626 -4.19 -27.34 37.27
N GLY A 627 -4.87 -27.77 38.33
CA GLY A 627 -5.67 -26.90 39.19
C GLY A 627 -6.85 -26.19 38.49
N GLY A 628 -7.66 -25.48 39.28
CA GLY A 628 -8.79 -24.66 38.79
C GLY A 628 -9.91 -25.46 38.10
N THR A 629 -10.77 -24.76 37.35
CA THR A 629 -11.89 -25.36 36.62
C THR A 629 -11.71 -25.27 35.11
N GLY A 630 -11.86 -26.39 34.39
CA GLY A 630 -11.76 -26.46 32.92
C GLY A 630 -12.85 -25.69 32.19
N VAL A 631 -14.12 -25.92 32.53
CA VAL A 631 -15.26 -25.11 32.08
C VAL A 631 -16.10 -24.69 33.28
N SER A 632 -16.28 -23.39 33.48
CA SER A 632 -17.09 -22.82 34.56
C SER A 632 -18.14 -21.84 34.06
N ARG A 633 -19.12 -21.53 34.93
CA ARG A 633 -20.14 -20.50 34.70
C ARG A 633 -19.89 -19.30 35.61
N ALA A 634 -19.65 -18.14 35.00
CA ALA A 634 -19.65 -16.84 35.68
C ALA A 634 -20.97 -16.09 35.50
N GLY A 635 -21.51 -16.11 34.26
CA GLY A 635 -22.67 -15.35 33.83
C GLY A 635 -24.02 -15.87 34.34
N ASP A 636 -25.04 -15.01 34.22
CA ASP A 636 -26.38 -15.29 34.71
C ASP A 636 -27.35 -15.77 33.60
N GLY A 637 -26.98 -15.64 32.33
CA GLY A 637 -27.76 -16.11 31.18
C GLY A 637 -27.85 -17.65 31.07
N GLU A 638 -28.82 -18.15 30.30
CA GLU A 638 -29.05 -19.60 30.14
C GLU A 638 -27.88 -20.30 29.43
N LEU A 639 -27.23 -21.26 30.09
CA LEU A 639 -26.01 -21.91 29.60
C LEU A 639 -26.31 -23.24 28.91
N HIS A 640 -26.00 -23.35 27.62
CA HIS A 640 -26.03 -24.59 26.84
C HIS A 640 -24.59 -25.13 26.72
N LEU A 641 -24.22 -26.08 27.58
CA LEU A 641 -22.87 -26.66 27.63
C LEU A 641 -22.88 -28.07 27.03
N THR A 642 -22.25 -28.24 25.86
CA THR A 642 -22.12 -29.55 25.19
C THR A 642 -20.66 -29.98 25.12
N LEU A 643 -20.38 -31.19 25.62
CA LEU A 643 -19.11 -31.88 25.52
C LEU A 643 -19.35 -33.20 24.76
N SER A 644 -18.66 -33.46 23.65
CA SER A 644 -18.77 -34.76 22.99
C SER A 644 -17.47 -35.31 22.45
N ASP A 645 -17.32 -36.63 22.55
CA ASP A 645 -16.27 -37.41 21.87
C ASP A 645 -14.84 -36.90 22.19
N SER A 646 -14.68 -36.24 23.34
CA SER A 646 -13.49 -35.48 23.75
C SER A 646 -12.79 -36.13 24.95
N THR A 647 -11.48 -35.91 25.10
CA THR A 647 -10.72 -36.36 26.28
C THR A 647 -10.37 -35.18 27.17
N PHE A 648 -10.69 -35.28 28.45
CA PHE A 648 -10.43 -34.29 29.49
C PHE A 648 -9.52 -34.90 30.57
N ARG A 649 -8.42 -34.25 30.91
CA ARG A 649 -7.46 -34.70 31.92
C ARG A 649 -7.23 -33.64 32.98
N ALA A 650 -7.28 -34.03 34.24
CA ALA A 650 -7.19 -33.14 35.39
C ALA A 650 -6.12 -33.60 36.39
N GLU A 651 -5.11 -32.74 36.58
CA GLU A 651 -4.06 -32.95 37.58
C GLU A 651 -4.39 -32.29 38.92
N GLY A 652 -4.14 -33.02 40.02
CA GLY A 652 -4.35 -32.55 41.39
C GLY A 652 -5.84 -32.29 41.68
N SER A 653 -6.14 -31.12 42.26
CA SER A 653 -7.50 -30.67 42.58
C SER A 653 -8.24 -29.99 41.42
N ALA A 654 -7.80 -30.19 40.17
CA ALA A 654 -8.49 -29.67 39.00
C ALA A 654 -9.91 -30.24 38.85
N THR A 655 -10.84 -29.41 38.40
CA THR A 655 -12.24 -29.76 38.15
C THR A 655 -12.54 -29.60 36.66
N HIS A 656 -12.96 -30.65 35.96
CA HIS A 656 -13.24 -30.59 34.51
C HIS A 656 -14.35 -29.58 34.19
N VAL A 657 -15.44 -29.64 34.95
CA VAL A 657 -16.62 -28.77 34.80
C VAL A 657 -17.14 -28.37 36.18
N ALA A 658 -17.40 -27.08 36.41
CA ALA A 658 -18.13 -26.60 37.58
C ALA A 658 -19.28 -25.68 37.18
N VAL A 659 -20.53 -26.15 37.37
CA VAL A 659 -21.74 -25.34 37.18
C VAL A 659 -22.65 -25.49 38.39
N THR A 660 -22.66 -24.44 39.21
CA THR A 660 -23.26 -24.45 40.56
C THR A 660 -24.49 -23.56 40.70
N LYS A 661 -24.81 -22.70 39.72
CA LYS A 661 -25.96 -21.80 39.71
C LYS A 661 -26.62 -21.68 38.32
N GLY A 662 -27.92 -21.37 38.31
CA GLY A 662 -28.65 -20.80 37.16
C GLY A 662 -29.03 -21.80 36.06
N ALA A 663 -30.01 -21.41 35.23
CA ALA A 663 -30.60 -22.28 34.20
C ALA A 663 -29.55 -22.82 33.21
N THR A 664 -29.45 -24.14 33.10
CA THR A 664 -28.36 -24.84 32.42
C THR A 664 -28.86 -26.07 31.66
N HIS A 665 -28.46 -26.20 30.39
CA HIS A 665 -28.64 -27.38 29.55
C HIS A 665 -27.27 -28.01 29.31
N TYR A 666 -26.95 -29.02 30.11
CA TYR A 666 -25.68 -29.76 30.04
C TYR A 666 -25.84 -31.05 29.25
N ARG A 667 -24.92 -31.31 28.31
CA ARG A 667 -24.84 -32.55 27.52
C ARG A 667 -23.38 -33.03 27.41
N ALA A 668 -23.00 -34.05 28.17
CA ALA A 668 -21.76 -34.80 27.97
C ALA A 668 -22.05 -36.20 27.41
N VAL A 669 -21.59 -36.49 26.20
CA VAL A 669 -21.77 -37.79 25.54
C VAL A 669 -20.46 -38.29 24.91
N GLY A 670 -20.06 -39.53 25.20
CA GLY A 670 -18.91 -40.17 24.54
C GLY A 670 -17.53 -39.67 24.99
N ASN A 671 -17.44 -38.91 26.08
CA ASN A 671 -16.18 -38.30 26.53
C ASN A 671 -15.38 -39.24 27.44
N ARG A 672 -14.06 -38.99 27.54
CA ARG A 672 -13.17 -39.62 28.51
C ARG A 672 -12.67 -38.57 29.50
N PHE A 673 -13.03 -38.71 30.77
CA PHE A 673 -12.55 -37.87 31.87
C PHE A 673 -11.52 -38.66 32.70
N GLU A 674 -10.35 -38.06 32.94
CA GLU A 674 -9.23 -38.67 33.67
C GLU A 674 -8.82 -37.76 34.84
N GLY A 675 -8.86 -38.30 36.07
CA GLY A 675 -8.49 -37.59 37.30
C GLY A 675 -9.46 -36.46 37.69
N GLY A 676 -9.07 -35.69 38.72
CA GLY A 676 -9.76 -34.48 39.14
C GLY A 676 -11.23 -34.67 39.55
N ALA A 677 -12.06 -33.66 39.27
CA ALA A 677 -13.44 -33.59 39.72
C ALA A 677 -14.46 -33.12 38.66
N ILE A 678 -15.75 -33.37 38.93
CA ILE A 678 -16.91 -32.80 38.21
C ILE A 678 -17.89 -32.24 39.26
N GLU A 679 -18.31 -30.99 39.11
CA GLU A 679 -19.23 -30.30 40.02
C GLU A 679 -20.46 -29.77 39.26
N LEU A 680 -21.59 -30.44 39.43
CA LEU A 680 -22.89 -30.09 38.86
C LEU A 680 -23.91 -30.01 39.99
N ALA A 681 -24.16 -28.82 40.56
CA ALA A 681 -25.02 -28.67 41.74
C ALA A 681 -26.50 -28.51 41.36
N ASP A 682 -27.43 -28.98 42.20
CA ASP A 682 -28.89 -28.90 41.96
C ASP A 682 -29.39 -27.48 41.65
N ALA A 683 -28.74 -26.45 42.20
CA ALA A 683 -29.05 -25.04 41.96
C ALA A 683 -28.73 -24.54 40.52
N ALA A 684 -28.02 -25.34 39.71
CA ALA A 684 -27.93 -25.17 38.25
C ALA A 684 -28.99 -25.97 37.47
N PHE A 685 -29.62 -26.97 38.10
CA PHE A 685 -30.49 -27.94 37.46
C PHE A 685 -31.97 -27.89 37.92
N GLY A 686 -32.43 -26.68 38.26
CA GLY A 686 -33.83 -26.34 38.52
C GLY A 686 -34.79 -26.58 37.34
N ALA A 687 -36.08 -26.28 37.51
CA ALA A 687 -37.16 -26.83 36.66
C ALA A 687 -37.02 -26.65 35.13
N SER A 688 -36.41 -25.56 34.66
CA SER A 688 -36.17 -25.30 33.22
C SER A 688 -34.91 -25.99 32.66
N SER A 689 -34.00 -26.44 33.51
CA SER A 689 -32.70 -27.02 33.15
C SER A 689 -32.78 -28.50 32.76
N THR A 690 -31.76 -28.98 32.04
CA THR A 690 -31.58 -30.41 31.71
C THR A 690 -30.12 -30.85 31.85
N LEU A 691 -29.90 -32.08 32.31
CA LEU A 691 -28.57 -32.71 32.41
C LEU A 691 -28.60 -34.06 31.70
N LEU A 692 -27.76 -34.23 30.69
CA LEU A 692 -27.46 -35.51 30.04
C LEU A 692 -25.96 -35.78 30.17
N HIS A 693 -25.58 -36.84 30.87
CA HIS A 693 -24.20 -37.27 31.06
C HIS A 693 -24.15 -38.78 30.81
N THR A 694 -23.95 -39.24 29.57
CA THR A 694 -24.12 -40.66 29.21
C THR A 694 -23.08 -41.17 28.24
N GLY A 695 -22.68 -42.44 28.34
CA GLY A 695 -21.66 -43.03 27.45
C GLY A 695 -20.25 -42.47 27.66
N ASN A 696 -19.99 -41.80 28.79
CA ASN A 696 -18.66 -41.30 29.14
C ASN A 696 -17.85 -42.37 29.90
N VAL A 697 -16.53 -42.22 29.89
CA VAL A 697 -15.60 -42.97 30.74
C VAL A 697 -15.04 -42.00 31.79
N GLU A 698 -15.14 -42.34 33.07
CA GLU A 698 -14.66 -41.55 34.20
C GLU A 698 -13.62 -42.36 34.97
N SER A 699 -12.32 -42.13 34.71
CA SER A 699 -11.25 -42.82 35.44
C SER A 699 -10.63 -41.94 36.52
N GLY A 700 -10.75 -42.36 37.78
CA GLY A 700 -10.26 -41.60 38.94
C GLY A 700 -10.92 -40.22 39.13
N VAL A 701 -12.14 -40.02 38.63
CA VAL A 701 -12.87 -38.74 38.66
C VAL A 701 -13.76 -38.65 39.90
N THR A 702 -13.70 -37.53 40.62
CA THR A 702 -14.56 -37.27 41.79
C THR A 702 -15.77 -36.42 41.41
N ARG A 703 -16.98 -36.99 41.42
CA ARG A 703 -18.22 -36.20 41.34
C ARG A 703 -18.46 -35.49 42.69
N THR A 704 -18.11 -34.21 42.81
CA THR A 704 -18.17 -33.44 44.07
C THR A 704 -19.56 -32.88 44.35
N ALA A 705 -20.31 -32.55 43.31
CA ALA A 705 -21.74 -32.33 43.33
C ALA A 705 -22.33 -32.93 42.04
N PHE A 706 -23.48 -33.60 42.15
CA PHE A 706 -24.16 -34.17 40.99
C PHE A 706 -25.66 -34.31 41.29
N PRO A 707 -26.59 -33.89 40.41
CA PRO A 707 -28.03 -33.94 40.70
C PRO A 707 -28.56 -35.38 40.64
N ALA A 708 -29.60 -35.67 41.42
CA ALA A 708 -30.24 -36.99 41.39
C ALA A 708 -30.93 -37.28 40.04
N ALA A 709 -30.79 -38.51 39.54
CA ALA A 709 -31.39 -38.95 38.28
C ALA A 709 -32.93 -38.84 38.28
N GLY A 710 -33.50 -38.49 37.12
CA GLY A 710 -34.93 -38.29 36.97
C GLY A 710 -35.32 -37.74 35.59
N PRO A 711 -36.56 -37.26 35.39
CA PRO A 711 -37.09 -36.87 34.06
C PRO A 711 -36.33 -35.74 33.33
N ARG A 712 -35.41 -35.05 34.00
CA ARG A 712 -34.54 -33.99 33.44
C ARG A 712 -33.04 -34.24 33.65
N VAL A 713 -32.67 -35.36 34.28
CA VAL A 713 -31.30 -35.69 34.70
C VAL A 713 -31.03 -37.16 34.36
N VAL A 714 -30.21 -37.39 33.35
CA VAL A 714 -29.88 -38.73 32.84
C VAL A 714 -28.38 -38.92 32.91
N ASP A 715 -27.91 -39.77 33.84
CA ASP A 715 -26.50 -40.05 34.09
C ASP A 715 -26.13 -41.54 33.90
N THR A 716 -26.95 -42.25 33.11
CA THR A 716 -26.85 -43.69 32.86
C THR A 716 -25.74 -44.06 31.87
N ALA A 717 -25.30 -45.32 31.91
CA ALA A 717 -24.38 -45.92 30.94
C ALA A 717 -23.01 -45.21 30.81
N ASN A 718 -22.47 -44.71 31.92
CA ASN A 718 -21.07 -44.29 32.03
C ASN A 718 -20.23 -45.42 32.64
N LEU A 719 -18.96 -45.49 32.27
CA LEU A 719 -17.99 -46.44 32.80
C LEU A 719 -17.07 -45.72 33.80
N VAL A 720 -17.28 -45.97 35.10
CA VAL A 720 -16.44 -45.43 36.18
C VAL A 720 -15.33 -46.44 36.51
N VAL A 721 -14.07 -45.98 36.63
CA VAL A 721 -12.85 -46.81 36.78
C VAL A 721 -11.89 -46.27 37.82
#